data_AF-A0A0D0CTB8-F1
#
_entry.id   AF-A0A0D0CTB8-F1
#
_cell.length_a   1.000
_cell.length_b   1.000
_cell.length_c   1.000
_cell.angle_alpha   90.00
_cell.angle_beta   90.00
_cell.angle_gamma   90.00
#
_symmetry.space_group_name_H-M   'P 1'
#
loop_
_entity.id
_entity.type
_entity.pdbx_description
1 polymer ?
#
loop_
_entity_poly.entity_id
_entity_poly.type
_entity_poly.pdbx_seq_one_letter_code
_entity_poly.pdbx_strand_id
1 'polypeptide(L)'
;MESLTFECWVYGDDVGRIFPAEIARNKTVGDLKEVIKNKNPVDFRDLDARALDLYSIILLGDDQGLEAELKKLTLDNKPRLSPRAKLSNVFKSDLGGDEVHLIVIKAPTSRPWLFITEFCRLLMVDLPAARPPVTVPDMVLNCWVRGQQIDRIFRVETSTTKTVGDLRKLIKNETPVDFRDVDAHHLTLYKFIRPCDDSLDNTLRDLTISQLEKPLLAVHTLSTVFELPPVEGCLHLIVDVLDIRCWIRGRGPETHFSVRIGSGEGLDILKSRIQADRLLRDVPVAHMQLYKVSTAEADLRECLSTMGEGELLKQGQVLSAVFNDIPFGGEPRIVIEISSGTKAAKFPPSVYRPIEEGNLIQAARNSFLNLCPRQKPSSSGQPSSFRTRQKNAAKYIPCGRPCDSEETIPVTLLHPVFGKFLDDCQTYETTAKDNAFIERMRQAMSCLHDGEGGRIDKIDEVLQSYGIHLTVSKIKKTGYEMDGDMSINGHRYVIAEFKNEAGNTSAEPYCQAVSYYLESTRENAPKMTASAMPCFVLVIFGPHIVFAGGAWNLRPTVQILSTPLAFHFHSTDTQNQTTAARHMGALRNALQSLKEYYESMPPASEITPTTSPGLPHLFPHPVSFTSLVDDRQINFQYQNQPFEEKLLFFGTREDDGARICIKFVRRYSHEAHLLCASLECAPELLGFERIPGGWFMVVMDALSKDYVPLSRSSLSASAFTDIRKKLKDLHNGGFVHGDIRDTNILVNNNGKFMIVDFDWAGKINEARYPPYVNREDIWRPDGAIDGQIILTEHDDAMLDCAARERSQ
;
A
#
# COMPACT_ATOMS: atom_id res chain seq x y z
N MET A 1 28.48 31.67 37.89
CA MET A 1 29.03 30.47 37.24
C MET A 1 29.43 30.90 35.84
N GLU A 2 30.68 30.68 35.44
CA GLU A 2 31.13 31.04 34.08
C GLU A 2 30.38 30.18 33.04
N SER A 3 29.67 30.84 32.12
CA SER A 3 29.05 30.23 30.94
C SER A 3 29.99 30.30 29.73
N LEU A 4 29.91 29.28 28.88
CA LEU A 4 30.53 29.26 27.56
C LEU A 4 29.44 29.51 26.53
N THR A 5 29.74 30.36 25.54
CA THR A 5 28.91 30.53 24.35
C THR A 5 29.62 29.89 23.17
N PHE A 6 28.94 29.02 22.46
CA PHE A 6 29.43 28.34 21.27
C PHE A 6 28.62 28.75 20.05
N GLU A 7 29.27 28.93 18.91
CA GLU A 7 28.59 29.00 17.63
C GLU A 7 28.37 27.59 17.10
N CYS A 8 27.14 27.30 16.66
CA CYS A 8 26.72 25.96 16.24
C CYS A 8 26.27 25.99 14.78
N TRP A 9 26.81 25.08 13.98
CA TRP A 9 26.47 24.91 12.57
C TRP A 9 26.03 23.48 12.29
N VAL A 10 24.96 23.30 11.50
CA VAL A 10 24.51 21.97 11.08
C VAL A 10 25.27 21.56 9.83
N TYR A 11 25.94 20.41 9.88
CA TYR A 11 26.82 19.94 8.81
C TYR A 11 26.05 19.77 7.49
N GLY A 12 26.44 20.57 6.49
CA GLY A 12 25.80 20.59 5.16
C GLY A 12 24.64 21.59 5.02
N ASP A 13 24.33 22.36 6.06
CA ASP A 13 23.34 23.44 6.02
C ASP A 13 23.97 24.79 5.62
N ASP A 14 23.15 25.79 5.30
CA ASP A 14 23.62 27.13 4.91
C ASP A 14 24.41 27.81 6.06
N VAL A 15 25.54 28.44 5.73
CA VAL A 15 26.44 29.07 6.72
C VAL A 15 25.76 30.26 7.41
N GLY A 16 24.79 30.92 6.78
CA GLY A 16 23.96 31.95 7.38
C GLY A 16 23.02 31.45 8.49
N ARG A 17 22.94 30.13 8.73
CA ARG A 17 22.11 29.51 9.78
C ARG A 17 22.89 29.12 11.04
N ILE A 18 24.11 29.61 11.21
CA ILE A 18 24.87 29.45 12.45
C ILE A 18 24.08 30.10 13.61
N PHE A 19 24.00 29.40 14.74
CA PHE A 19 23.28 29.88 15.92
C PHE A 19 24.08 29.70 17.21
N PRO A 20 23.92 30.59 18.21
CA PRO A 20 24.65 30.49 19.47
C PRO A 20 23.97 29.54 20.47
N ALA A 21 24.77 28.76 21.19
CA ALA A 21 24.37 27.93 22.32
C ALA A 21 25.17 28.29 23.58
N GLU A 22 24.49 28.66 24.66
CA GLU A 22 25.11 29.03 25.93
C GLU A 22 24.92 27.92 26.98
N ILE A 23 25.99 27.53 27.66
CA ILE A 23 25.97 26.47 28.68
C ILE A 23 27.06 26.66 29.74
N ALA A 24 26.80 26.23 30.98
CA ALA A 24 27.77 26.34 32.09
C ALA A 24 29.01 25.44 31.88
N ARG A 25 30.20 25.94 32.22
CA ARG A 25 31.50 25.23 32.06
C ARG A 25 31.59 23.85 32.72
N ASN A 26 30.86 23.63 33.81
CA ASN A 26 30.88 22.39 34.57
C ASN A 26 29.99 21.27 33.98
N LYS A 27 29.23 21.57 32.92
CA LYS A 27 28.36 20.63 32.22
C LYS A 27 29.14 19.78 31.21
N THR A 28 28.48 18.75 30.68
CA THR A 28 29.06 17.80 29.73
C THR A 28 28.72 18.13 28.28
N VAL A 29 29.40 17.50 27.33
CA VAL A 29 29.02 17.54 25.92
C VAL A 29 27.60 16.97 25.70
N GLY A 30 27.17 15.99 26.51
CA GLY A 30 25.79 15.50 26.49
C GLY A 30 24.77 16.59 26.85
N ASP A 31 25.04 17.37 27.89
CA ASP A 31 24.20 18.52 28.24
C ASP A 31 24.18 19.58 27.11
N LEU A 32 25.31 19.78 26.42
CA LEU A 32 25.39 20.69 25.27
C LEU A 32 24.51 20.21 24.10
N LYS A 33 24.42 18.89 23.84
CA LYS A 33 23.52 18.34 22.81
C LYS A 33 22.05 18.67 23.12
N GLU A 34 21.64 18.57 24.38
CA GLU A 34 20.29 18.94 24.82
C GLU A 34 20.02 20.44 24.66
N VAL A 35 21.00 21.30 25.01
CA VAL A 35 20.90 22.75 24.79
C VAL A 35 20.76 23.07 23.30
N ILE A 36 21.55 22.42 22.45
CA ILE A 36 21.51 22.59 20.98
C ILE A 36 20.14 22.18 20.41
N LYS A 37 19.62 21.02 20.81
CA LYS A 37 18.28 20.56 20.38
C LYS A 37 17.19 21.55 20.78
N ASN A 38 17.22 22.06 22.02
CA ASN A 38 16.24 23.00 22.52
C ASN A 38 16.34 24.39 21.86
N LYS A 39 17.53 24.78 21.41
CA LYS A 39 17.78 26.06 20.70
C LYS A 39 17.35 26.02 19.24
N ASN A 40 17.41 24.85 18.59
CA ASN A 40 16.91 24.67 17.23
C ASN A 40 15.87 23.52 17.17
N PRO A 41 14.67 23.74 17.76
CA PRO A 41 13.66 22.70 17.90
C PRO A 41 12.95 22.36 16.60
N VAL A 42 13.14 23.14 15.52
CA VAL A 42 12.54 22.85 14.20
C VAL A 42 13.38 21.81 13.46
N ASP A 43 14.70 21.98 13.46
CA ASP A 43 15.61 21.07 12.75
C ASP A 43 15.91 19.79 13.56
N PHE A 44 15.68 19.81 14.87
CA PHE A 44 15.91 18.66 15.75
C PHE A 44 14.65 18.15 16.46
N ARG A 45 13.46 18.57 16.01
CA ARG A 45 12.16 18.24 16.64
C ARG A 45 11.99 16.74 16.89
N ASP A 46 12.37 15.97 15.88
CA ASP A 46 12.07 14.54 15.76
C ASP A 46 13.32 13.67 15.99
N LEU A 47 14.40 14.26 16.51
CA LEU A 47 15.67 13.60 16.81
C LEU A 47 15.95 13.64 18.30
N ASP A 48 16.38 12.53 18.89
CA ASP A 48 16.90 12.54 20.26
C ASP A 48 18.23 13.31 20.29
N ALA A 49 18.50 14.12 21.32
CA ALA A 49 19.73 14.91 21.35
C ALA A 49 20.98 14.04 21.31
N ARG A 50 20.91 12.81 21.85
CA ARG A 50 21.98 11.81 21.78
C ARG A 50 22.35 11.37 20.37
N ALA A 51 21.42 11.47 19.41
CA ALA A 51 21.62 11.09 18.02
C ALA A 51 22.44 12.13 17.24
N LEU A 52 22.65 13.32 17.82
CA LEU A 52 23.48 14.37 17.23
C LEU A 52 24.95 14.04 17.46
N ASP A 53 25.75 13.94 16.39
CA ASP A 53 27.20 13.87 16.50
C ASP A 53 27.77 15.30 16.50
N LEU A 54 28.52 15.65 17.56
CA LEU A 54 29.15 16.96 17.69
C LEU A 54 30.64 16.88 17.42
N TYR A 55 31.14 17.85 16.66
CA TYR A 55 32.56 18.06 16.37
C TYR A 55 32.92 19.50 16.72
N SER A 56 34.15 19.75 17.18
CA SER A 56 34.64 21.11 17.38
C SER A 56 35.71 21.43 16.34
N ILE A 57 35.64 22.64 15.78
CA ILE A 57 36.67 23.23 14.94
C ILE A 57 37.03 24.62 15.48
N ILE A 58 38.27 25.06 15.27
CA ILE A 58 38.73 26.41 15.64
C ILE A 58 38.77 27.24 14.36
N LEU A 59 38.19 28.44 14.40
CA LEU A 59 38.22 29.40 13.31
C LEU A 59 39.10 30.60 13.71
N LEU A 60 39.85 31.14 12.74
CA LEU A 60 40.57 32.40 12.88
C LEU A 60 39.63 33.53 12.43
N GLY A 61 39.49 34.58 13.25
CA GLY A 61 38.41 35.56 13.18
C GLY A 61 38.44 36.55 12.00
N ASP A 62 38.26 36.08 10.77
CA ASP A 62 37.63 36.86 9.71
C ASP A 62 36.54 36.07 8.97
N ASP A 63 35.35 36.67 8.79
CA ASP A 63 34.24 36.05 8.05
C ASP A 63 34.56 35.88 6.55
N GLN A 64 35.72 36.36 6.09
CA GLN A 64 36.16 36.40 4.70
C GLN A 64 36.73 35.05 4.23
N GLY A 65 35.87 34.03 4.15
CA GLY A 65 36.24 32.71 3.64
C GLY A 65 35.57 31.53 4.32
N LEU A 66 34.85 31.77 5.43
CA LEU A 66 34.19 30.75 6.24
C LEU A 66 33.28 29.83 5.42
N GLU A 67 32.55 30.38 4.45
CA GLU A 67 31.68 29.58 3.57
C GLU A 67 32.46 28.62 2.67
N ALA A 68 33.62 29.06 2.16
CA ALA A 68 34.47 28.22 1.32
C ALA A 68 35.18 27.12 2.13
N GLU A 69 35.47 27.37 3.41
CA GLU A 69 36.05 26.39 4.32
C GLU A 69 35.02 25.35 4.80
N LEU A 70 33.82 25.78 5.20
CA LEU A 70 32.76 24.88 5.65
C LEU A 70 32.21 24.01 4.50
N LYS A 71 32.14 24.52 3.27
CA LYS A 71 31.76 23.73 2.08
C LYS A 71 32.76 22.64 1.72
N LYS A 72 34.03 22.78 2.10
CA LYS A 72 35.10 21.79 1.86
C LYS A 72 35.38 20.91 3.08
N LEU A 73 34.71 21.16 4.21
CA LEU A 73 34.93 20.45 5.46
C LEU A 73 34.48 18.99 5.31
N THR A 74 35.41 18.05 5.51
CA THR A 74 35.12 16.62 5.66
C THR A 74 35.29 16.20 7.12
N LEU A 75 34.38 15.35 7.60
CA LEU A 75 34.36 14.90 9.00
C LEU A 75 35.03 13.54 9.22
N ASP A 76 35.49 12.87 8.16
CA ASP A 76 35.94 11.47 8.18
C ASP A 76 37.19 11.24 9.06
N ASN A 77 37.97 12.30 9.33
CA ASN A 77 39.18 12.25 10.15
C ASN A 77 39.12 13.12 11.42
N LYS A 78 37.96 13.71 11.76
CA LYS A 78 37.83 14.56 12.96
C LYS A 78 37.29 13.77 14.15
N PRO A 79 37.92 13.87 15.33
CA PRO A 79 37.46 13.15 16.50
C PRO A 79 36.11 13.71 16.96
N ARG A 80 35.10 12.84 17.05
CA ARG A 80 33.80 13.17 17.62
C ARG A 80 33.94 13.52 19.10
N LEU A 81 33.24 14.57 19.54
CA LEU A 81 33.20 14.93 20.96
C LEU A 81 32.47 13.86 21.77
N SER A 82 33.16 13.35 22.79
CA SER A 82 32.58 12.34 23.69
C SER A 82 31.49 12.96 24.56
N PRO A 83 30.25 12.40 24.59
CA PRO A 83 29.15 12.93 25.41
C PRO A 83 29.47 12.99 26.91
N ARG A 84 30.42 12.18 27.39
CA ARG A 84 30.82 12.09 28.80
C ARG A 84 31.88 13.12 29.20
N ALA A 85 32.49 13.80 28.23
CA ALA A 85 33.54 14.77 28.51
C ALA A 85 32.95 16.06 29.11
N LYS A 86 33.55 16.57 30.20
CA LYS A 86 33.20 17.89 30.74
C LYS A 86 33.66 18.98 29.80
N LEU A 87 32.83 19.99 29.57
CA LEU A 87 33.15 21.11 28.68
C LEU A 87 34.42 21.83 29.12
N SER A 88 34.67 21.95 30.44
CA SER A 88 35.92 22.47 31.01
C SER A 88 37.19 21.72 30.58
N ASN A 89 37.07 20.44 30.23
CA ASN A 89 38.22 19.60 29.84
C ASN A 89 38.40 19.56 28.32
N VAL A 90 37.31 19.77 27.57
CA VAL A 90 37.29 19.77 26.10
C VAL A 90 37.72 21.13 25.56
N PHE A 91 37.31 22.22 26.21
CA PHE A 91 37.58 23.59 25.78
C PHE A 91 38.43 24.30 26.85
N LYS A 92 39.76 24.23 26.71
CA LYS A 92 40.70 24.93 27.60
C LYS A 92 40.72 26.42 27.24
N SER A 93 40.86 27.29 28.23
CA SER A 93 40.78 28.76 28.11
C SER A 93 41.96 29.43 27.38
N ASP A 94 42.73 28.70 26.58
CA ASP A 94 43.97 29.17 25.95
C ASP A 94 43.78 29.50 24.45
N LEU A 95 42.64 30.08 24.08
CA LEU A 95 42.46 30.63 22.74
C LEU A 95 43.05 32.04 22.67
N GLY A 96 43.84 32.31 21.64
CA GLY A 96 44.31 33.66 21.33
C GLY A 96 43.12 34.59 21.01
N GLY A 97 43.31 35.90 21.16
CA GLY A 97 42.22 36.90 21.18
C GLY A 97 41.24 36.91 19.99
N ASP A 98 41.59 36.25 18.88
CA ASP A 98 40.80 36.20 17.64
C ASP A 98 40.36 34.77 17.23
N GLU A 99 40.53 33.75 18.08
CA GLU A 99 40.13 32.36 17.80
C GLU A 99 38.79 31.99 18.45
N VAL A 100 37.85 31.38 17.70
CA VAL A 100 36.52 30.95 18.19
C VAL A 100 36.28 29.47 17.90
N HIS A 101 35.67 28.76 18.87
CA HIS A 101 35.22 27.38 18.68
C HIS A 101 33.85 27.33 17.97
N LEU A 102 33.81 26.76 16.77
CA LEU A 102 32.57 26.37 16.09
C LEU A 102 32.25 24.90 16.38
N ILE A 103 31.01 24.63 16.79
CA ILE A 103 30.46 23.29 17.00
C ILE A 103 29.72 22.86 15.73
N VAL A 104 30.21 21.83 15.07
CA VAL A 104 29.59 21.23 13.88
C VAL A 104 28.70 20.07 14.31
N ILE A 105 27.41 20.14 13.95
CA ILE A 105 26.36 19.20 14.33
C ILE A 105 26.04 18.31 13.12
N LYS A 106 26.34 17.01 13.20
CA LYS A 106 25.92 16.03 12.19
C LYS A 106 24.73 15.25 12.74
N ALA A 107 23.55 15.45 12.16
CA ALA A 107 22.36 14.66 12.45
C ALA A 107 22.35 13.35 11.63
N PRO A 108 21.69 12.27 12.10
CA PRO A 108 21.52 11.06 11.32
C PRO A 108 20.64 11.35 10.09
N THR A 109 21.10 10.97 8.91
CA THR A 109 20.32 11.11 7.66
C THR A 109 19.24 10.04 7.60
N SER A 110 18.09 10.30 8.23
CA SER A 110 16.83 9.62 7.97
C SER A 110 15.65 10.48 8.42
N ARG A 111 14.84 10.96 7.47
CA ARG A 111 13.51 11.49 7.74
C ARG A 111 12.51 10.95 6.71
N PRO A 112 11.75 9.92 7.08
CA PRO A 112 10.34 9.84 6.73
C PRO A 112 9.50 9.95 8.01
N TRP A 113 8.25 10.38 7.87
CA TRP A 113 7.19 10.44 8.90
C TRP A 113 7.11 11.72 9.76
N LEU A 114 6.34 12.70 9.25
CA LEU A 114 5.48 13.53 10.10
C LEU A 114 4.39 14.22 9.28
N PHE A 115 3.25 13.54 9.12
CA PHE A 115 1.92 14.18 8.97
C PHE A 115 0.81 13.23 9.44
N ILE A 116 0.90 12.70 10.66
CA ILE A 116 -0.31 12.23 11.37
C ILE A 116 -0.16 12.58 12.86
N THR A 117 -0.54 13.80 13.23
CA THR A 117 -0.99 14.11 14.61
C THR A 117 -1.79 15.41 14.70
N GLU A 118 -2.22 16.01 13.59
CA GLU A 118 -2.99 17.27 13.61
C GLU A 118 -4.49 17.08 13.29
N PHE A 119 -4.98 15.84 13.21
CA PHE A 119 -6.41 15.55 12.98
C PHE A 119 -7.17 15.06 14.23
N CYS A 120 -6.48 14.82 15.36
CA CYS A 120 -7.12 14.34 16.60
C CYS A 120 -7.34 15.42 17.67
N ARG A 121 -7.07 16.71 17.41
CA ARG A 121 -7.20 17.78 18.42
C ARG A 121 -8.40 18.70 18.25
N LEU A 122 -9.30 18.43 17.29
CA LEU A 122 -10.42 19.33 16.95
C LEU A 122 -11.79 18.88 17.47
N LEU A 123 -11.86 17.84 18.29
CA LEU A 123 -13.09 17.47 18.99
C LEU A 123 -12.71 16.94 20.38
N MET A 124 -12.84 17.78 21.41
CA MET A 124 -13.35 17.47 22.76
C MET A 124 -13.01 18.64 23.71
N VAL A 125 -14.00 18.97 24.52
CA VAL A 125 -14.19 20.17 25.35
C VAL A 125 -13.22 20.24 26.53
N ASP A 126 -12.81 21.45 26.91
CA ASP A 126 -12.09 21.78 28.15
C ASP A 126 -12.76 21.19 29.41
N LEU A 127 -11.95 20.62 30.32
CA LEU A 127 -12.15 20.66 31.79
C LEU A 127 -10.81 20.30 32.48
N PRO A 128 -10.39 21.00 33.55
CA PRO A 128 -9.04 20.88 34.10
C PRO A 128 -8.95 19.75 35.14
N ALA A 129 -7.97 18.86 35.00
CA ALA A 129 -7.60 17.90 36.03
C ALA A 129 -6.29 18.33 36.72
N ALA A 130 -6.32 18.26 38.06
CA ALA A 130 -5.31 18.76 38.99
C ALA A 130 -3.89 18.19 38.76
N ARG A 131 -2.87 19.04 38.98
CA ARG A 131 -1.45 18.67 38.96
C ARG A 131 -1.10 17.78 40.17
N PRO A 132 -0.50 16.59 39.99
CA PRO A 132 0.23 15.91 41.05
C PRO A 132 1.63 16.54 41.23
N PRO A 133 2.27 16.36 42.41
CA PRO A 133 3.49 17.07 42.78
C PRO A 133 4.71 16.66 41.93
N VAL A 134 5.53 17.66 41.59
CA VAL A 134 6.82 17.50 40.92
C VAL A 134 7.77 16.76 41.87
N THR A 135 8.16 15.54 41.47
CA THR A 135 9.18 14.74 42.17
C THR A 135 10.53 15.07 41.52
N VAL A 136 11.47 15.60 42.31
CA VAL A 136 12.85 15.87 41.85
C VAL A 136 13.59 14.54 41.75
N PRO A 137 14.29 14.23 40.65
CA PRO A 137 15.05 12.98 40.53
C PRO A 137 16.21 12.95 41.54
N ASP A 138 16.26 11.92 42.38
CA ASP A 138 17.30 11.67 43.39
C ASP A 138 18.14 10.40 43.10
N MET A 139 17.92 9.75 41.96
CA MET A 139 18.59 8.50 41.60
C MET A 139 18.89 8.41 40.10
N VAL A 140 20.10 7.95 39.74
CA VAL A 140 20.51 7.71 38.35
C VAL A 140 20.85 6.24 38.16
N LEU A 141 20.26 5.61 37.15
CA LEU A 141 20.48 4.20 36.83
C LEU A 141 21.09 4.07 35.43
N ASN A 142 22.00 3.10 35.27
CA ASN A 142 22.58 2.74 33.98
C ASN A 142 21.88 1.46 33.51
N CYS A 143 21.30 1.51 32.31
CA CYS A 143 20.49 0.45 31.74
C CYS A 143 21.13 -0.09 30.46
N TRP A 144 21.09 -1.40 30.28
CA TRP A 144 21.52 -2.08 29.06
C TRP A 144 20.37 -2.93 28.50
N VAL A 145 20.17 -2.90 27.18
CA VAL A 145 19.17 -3.72 26.50
C VAL A 145 19.82 -4.99 25.98
N ARG A 146 19.18 -6.13 26.23
CA ARG A 146 19.66 -7.44 25.75
C ARG A 146 20.01 -7.42 24.25
N GLY A 147 21.15 -8.00 23.90
CA GLY A 147 21.66 -8.10 22.53
C GLY A 147 22.29 -6.83 21.95
N GLN A 148 22.28 -5.70 22.68
CA GLN A 148 22.93 -4.47 22.22
C GLN A 148 24.42 -4.41 22.58
N GLN A 149 25.19 -3.65 21.81
CA GLN A 149 26.58 -3.35 22.15
C GLN A 149 26.68 -2.53 23.45
N ILE A 150 27.74 -2.73 24.23
CA ILE A 150 27.94 -2.08 25.54
C ILE A 150 28.07 -0.56 25.47
N ASP A 151 28.42 0.02 24.32
CA ASP A 151 28.46 1.46 24.10
C ASP A 151 27.07 2.12 24.05
N ARG A 152 26.01 1.30 23.98
CA ARG A 152 24.60 1.73 24.02
C ARG A 152 23.98 1.78 25.42
N ILE A 153 24.75 1.57 26.49
CA ILE A 153 24.28 1.76 27.86
C ILE A 153 23.80 3.21 28.04
N PHE A 154 22.57 3.38 28.54
CA PHE A 154 21.95 4.69 28.72
C PHE A 154 21.59 4.95 30.18
N ARG A 155 21.43 6.24 30.51
CA ARG A 155 21.12 6.71 31.86
C ARG A 155 19.64 7.03 31.98
N VAL A 156 19.07 6.66 33.12
CA VAL A 156 17.70 7.02 33.49
C VAL A 156 17.72 7.76 34.81
N GLU A 157 17.27 9.01 34.80
CA GLU A 157 17.06 9.80 36.01
C GLU A 157 15.67 9.52 36.58
N THR A 158 15.60 9.17 37.85
CA THR A 158 14.37 8.78 38.53
C THR A 158 14.43 9.11 40.01
N SER A 159 13.40 8.74 40.76
CA SER A 159 13.39 8.90 42.21
C SER A 159 13.24 7.58 42.95
N THR A 160 13.87 7.47 44.11
CA THR A 160 13.73 6.32 45.03
C THR A 160 12.27 6.03 45.42
N THR A 161 11.41 7.06 45.36
CA THR A 161 9.96 6.99 45.63
C THR A 161 9.13 6.41 44.48
N LYS A 162 9.68 6.30 43.27
CA LYS A 162 8.96 5.77 42.10
C LYS A 162 8.89 4.24 42.13
N THR A 163 7.91 3.68 41.44
CA THR A 163 7.78 2.23 41.28
C THR A 163 8.62 1.71 40.11
N VAL A 164 8.88 0.41 40.07
CA VAL A 164 9.44 -0.27 38.89
C VAL A 164 8.54 -0.09 37.66
N GLY A 165 7.22 -0.01 37.84
CA GLY A 165 6.28 0.30 36.76
C GLY A 165 6.49 1.71 36.17
N ASP A 166 6.76 2.70 37.01
CA ASP A 166 7.12 4.05 36.56
C ASP A 166 8.48 4.06 35.87
N LEU A 167 9.45 3.30 36.40
CA LEU A 167 10.77 3.15 35.80
C LEU A 167 10.70 2.53 34.39
N ARG A 168 9.82 1.55 34.14
CA ARG A 168 9.62 1.00 32.79
C ARG A 168 9.13 2.06 31.80
N LYS A 169 8.25 2.97 32.23
CA LYS A 169 7.79 4.09 31.40
C LYS A 169 8.92 5.07 31.12
N LEU A 170 9.74 5.39 32.13
CA LEU A 170 10.92 6.23 31.96
C LEU A 170 11.91 5.59 30.98
N ILE A 171 12.24 4.30 31.14
CA ILE A 171 13.09 3.55 30.21
C ILE A 171 12.54 3.60 28.77
N LYS A 172 11.23 3.37 28.58
CA LYS A 172 10.60 3.48 27.26
C LYS A 172 10.75 4.88 26.66
N ASN A 173 10.52 5.91 27.46
CA ASN A 173 10.60 7.31 27.02
C ASN A 173 12.04 7.75 26.74
N GLU A 174 13.02 7.19 27.47
CA GLU A 174 14.43 7.45 27.22
C GLU A 174 14.91 6.81 25.93
N THR A 175 14.34 5.67 25.48
CA THR A 175 14.69 5.02 24.20
C THR A 175 13.45 4.67 23.37
N PRO A 176 12.73 5.69 22.86
CA PRO A 176 11.42 5.49 22.24
C PRO A 176 11.50 4.77 20.90
N VAL A 177 12.63 4.88 20.19
CA VAL A 177 12.87 4.15 18.93
C VAL A 177 13.09 2.66 19.20
N ASP A 178 13.92 2.31 20.19
CA ASP A 178 14.23 0.91 20.50
C ASP A 178 13.03 0.15 21.05
N PHE A 179 12.11 0.85 21.72
CA PHE A 179 10.90 0.30 22.31
C PHE A 179 9.61 0.76 21.63
N ARG A 180 9.69 1.27 20.39
CA ARG A 180 8.54 1.79 19.63
C ARG A 180 7.40 0.78 19.62
N ASP A 181 7.75 -0.47 19.37
CA ASP A 181 6.80 -1.55 19.17
C ASP A 181 6.55 -2.36 20.47
N VAL A 182 7.17 -2.04 21.61
CA VAL A 182 7.02 -2.79 22.88
C VAL A 182 6.41 -1.88 23.95
N ASP A 183 5.29 -2.27 24.55
CA ASP A 183 4.69 -1.46 25.62
C ASP A 183 5.54 -1.46 26.89
N ALA A 184 5.55 -0.33 27.60
CA ALA A 184 6.35 -0.16 28.81
C ALA A 184 6.03 -1.24 29.86
N HIS A 185 4.77 -1.67 29.99
CA HIS A 185 4.41 -2.74 30.93
C HIS A 185 4.93 -4.14 30.53
N HIS A 186 5.34 -4.34 29.27
CA HIS A 186 5.94 -5.59 28.78
C HIS A 186 7.48 -5.61 28.89
N LEU A 187 8.11 -4.53 29.37
CA LEU A 187 9.55 -4.53 29.63
C LEU A 187 9.87 -5.35 30.90
N THR A 188 10.61 -6.45 30.73
CA THR A 188 11.17 -7.22 31.85
C THR A 188 12.48 -6.59 32.29
N LEU A 189 12.61 -6.28 33.59
CA LEU A 189 13.81 -5.65 34.15
C LEU A 189 14.47 -6.59 35.17
N TYR A 190 15.79 -6.72 35.09
CA TYR A 190 16.61 -7.45 36.06
C TYR A 190 17.60 -6.50 36.73
N LYS A 191 17.72 -6.60 38.06
CA LYS A 191 18.78 -5.93 38.80
C LYS A 191 20.10 -6.65 38.51
N PHE A 192 21.09 -5.90 38.03
CA PHE A 192 22.40 -6.44 37.69
C PHE A 192 23.45 -5.37 37.95
N ILE A 193 24.20 -5.51 39.04
CA ILE A 193 25.19 -4.52 39.47
C ILE A 193 26.59 -5.03 39.14
N ARG A 194 27.22 -4.44 38.11
CA ARG A 194 28.60 -4.76 37.70
C ARG A 194 29.36 -3.52 37.24
N PRO A 195 30.66 -3.39 37.54
CA PRO A 195 31.49 -2.31 36.99
C PRO A 195 31.44 -2.29 35.46
N CYS A 196 31.36 -1.10 34.87
CA CYS A 196 31.51 -0.91 33.42
C CYS A 196 33.00 -0.87 33.05
N ASP A 197 33.69 -2.00 33.19
CA ASP A 197 35.07 -2.22 32.77
C ASP A 197 35.15 -3.02 31.46
N ASP A 198 36.36 -3.24 30.95
CA ASP A 198 36.60 -3.95 29.68
C ASP A 198 36.14 -5.43 29.70
N SER A 199 35.84 -5.98 30.88
CA SER A 199 35.35 -7.36 31.04
C SER A 199 33.82 -7.47 30.98
N LEU A 200 33.10 -6.34 31.04
CA LEU A 200 31.63 -6.32 31.05
C LEU A 200 31.02 -6.90 29.76
N ASP A 201 31.64 -6.67 28.60
CA ASP A 201 31.17 -7.18 27.30
C ASP A 201 31.15 -8.72 27.27
N ASN A 202 32.25 -9.36 27.67
CA ASN A 202 32.33 -10.82 27.76
C ASN A 202 31.33 -11.36 28.80
N THR A 203 31.19 -10.66 29.93
CA THR A 203 30.25 -11.05 30.99
C THR A 203 28.80 -11.03 30.50
N LEU A 204 28.39 -10.02 29.73
CA LEU A 204 27.02 -9.90 29.20
C LEU A 204 26.77 -10.86 28.03
N ARG A 205 27.79 -11.16 27.22
CA ARG A 205 27.69 -12.12 26.10
C ARG A 205 27.34 -13.52 26.57
N ASP A 206 27.98 -13.99 27.63
CA ASP A 206 27.81 -15.36 28.16
C ASP A 206 26.71 -15.47 29.24
N LEU A 207 26.14 -14.34 29.66
CA LEU A 207 25.10 -14.29 30.69
C LEU A 207 23.84 -15.04 30.24
N THR A 208 23.25 -15.84 31.13
CA THR A 208 21.94 -16.50 30.91
C THR A 208 20.93 -16.10 31.97
N ILE A 209 19.63 -16.28 31.68
CA ILE A 209 18.54 -15.90 32.60
C ILE A 209 18.66 -16.64 33.95
N SER A 210 19.17 -17.87 33.96
CA SER A 210 19.36 -18.66 35.19
C SER A 210 20.39 -18.07 36.16
N GLN A 211 21.27 -17.18 35.69
CA GLN A 211 22.29 -16.52 36.50
C GLN A 211 21.79 -15.20 37.10
N LEU A 212 20.58 -14.77 36.74
CA LEU A 212 19.95 -13.55 37.23
C LEU A 212 18.97 -13.85 38.38
N GLU A 213 18.78 -12.87 39.25
CA GLU A 213 17.71 -12.91 40.24
C GLU A 213 16.31 -12.85 39.60
N LYS A 214 15.27 -12.92 40.43
CA LYS A 214 13.88 -12.77 39.95
C LYS A 214 13.68 -11.41 39.27
N PRO A 215 12.88 -11.34 38.19
CA PRO A 215 12.58 -10.09 37.52
C PRO A 215 11.88 -9.11 38.47
N LEU A 216 12.15 -7.82 38.28
CA LEU A 216 11.63 -6.77 39.14
C LEU A 216 10.10 -6.62 38.96
N LEU A 217 9.37 -6.75 40.07
CA LEU A 217 7.93 -6.59 40.11
C LEU A 217 7.55 -5.11 39.98
N ALA A 218 6.59 -4.80 39.11
CA ALA A 218 6.17 -3.44 38.81
C ALA A 218 5.70 -2.64 40.03
N VAL A 219 5.21 -3.32 41.08
CA VAL A 219 4.70 -2.72 42.32
C VAL A 219 5.79 -2.33 43.33
N HIS A 220 7.02 -2.83 43.18
CA HIS A 220 8.10 -2.48 44.10
C HIS A 220 8.56 -1.05 43.87
N THR A 221 8.80 -0.32 44.95
CA THR A 221 9.46 0.99 44.91
C THR A 221 10.95 0.82 44.70
N LEU A 222 11.58 1.80 44.04
CA LEU A 222 13.01 1.73 43.76
C LEU A 222 13.86 1.76 45.02
N SER A 223 13.40 2.38 46.10
CA SER A 223 14.01 2.30 47.44
C SER A 223 14.06 0.88 48.01
N THR A 224 13.12 0.01 47.62
CA THR A 224 13.09 -1.41 48.03
C THR A 224 13.96 -2.27 47.14
N VAL A 225 14.16 -1.87 45.88
CA VAL A 225 15.04 -2.59 44.93
C VAL A 225 16.51 -2.22 45.16
N PHE A 226 16.80 -0.97 45.50
CA PHE A 226 18.14 -0.42 45.75
C PHE A 226 18.22 0.11 47.19
N GLU A 227 18.56 -0.78 48.14
CA GLU A 227 18.72 -0.45 49.56
C GLU A 227 19.84 0.56 49.84
N LEU A 228 20.82 0.64 48.92
CA LEU A 228 21.90 1.62 48.92
C LEU A 228 21.88 2.41 47.60
N PRO A 229 22.36 3.67 47.60
CA PRO A 229 22.48 4.46 46.37
C PRO A 229 23.26 3.70 45.28
N PRO A 230 22.78 3.70 44.03
CA PRO A 230 23.49 3.07 42.91
C PRO A 230 24.92 3.60 42.77
N VAL A 231 25.89 2.68 42.65
CA VAL A 231 27.32 3.02 42.60
C VAL A 231 27.68 3.61 41.22
N GLU A 232 28.36 4.76 41.21
CA GLU A 232 28.78 5.40 39.97
C GLU A 232 29.75 4.50 39.18
N GLY A 233 29.57 4.43 37.87
CA GLY A 233 30.41 3.60 36.98
C GLY A 233 29.99 2.13 36.86
N CYS A 234 28.90 1.70 37.51
CA CYS A 234 28.33 0.36 37.35
C CYS A 234 27.15 0.33 36.35
N LEU A 235 26.98 -0.79 35.64
CA LEU A 235 25.71 -1.18 35.06
C LEU A 235 24.77 -1.56 36.21
N HIS A 236 23.50 -1.16 36.15
CA HIS A 236 22.54 -1.35 37.23
C HIS A 236 21.36 -2.25 36.84
N LEU A 237 20.93 -2.18 35.58
CA LEU A 237 19.74 -2.85 35.09
C LEU A 237 19.95 -3.47 33.71
N ILE A 238 19.39 -4.67 33.54
CA ILE A 238 19.23 -5.31 32.23
C ILE A 238 17.76 -5.23 31.83
N VAL A 239 17.51 -4.71 30.63
CA VAL A 239 16.20 -4.67 29.99
C VAL A 239 16.12 -5.86 29.03
N ASP A 240 15.33 -6.86 29.40
CA ASP A 240 15.23 -8.12 28.67
C ASP A 240 14.11 -8.06 27.62
N VAL A 241 14.51 -7.67 26.42
CA VAL A 241 13.70 -7.65 25.20
C VAL A 241 14.39 -8.55 24.19
N LEU A 242 13.61 -9.39 23.51
CA LEU A 242 14.11 -10.31 22.49
C LEU A 242 14.02 -9.67 21.11
N ASP A 243 15.09 -9.79 20.33
CA ASP A 243 15.10 -9.48 18.90
C ASP A 243 15.21 -10.80 18.14
N ILE A 244 14.07 -11.34 17.73
CA ILE A 244 13.95 -12.71 17.20
C ILE A 244 14.07 -12.66 15.68
N ARG A 245 15.07 -13.36 15.13
CA ARG A 245 15.20 -13.52 13.67
C ARG A 245 14.29 -14.66 13.20
N CYS A 246 13.46 -14.35 12.22
CA CYS A 246 12.38 -15.20 11.72
C CYS A 246 12.59 -15.54 10.24
N TRP A 247 12.50 -16.83 9.91
CA TRP A 247 12.50 -17.32 8.53
C TRP A 247 11.21 -18.04 8.20
N ILE A 248 10.82 -18.03 6.93
CA ILE A 248 9.68 -18.79 6.43
C ILE A 248 10.19 -20.07 5.78
N ARG A 249 9.69 -21.22 6.24
CA ARG A 249 10.08 -22.53 5.73
C ARG A 249 9.78 -22.65 4.23
N GLY A 250 10.71 -23.24 3.46
CA GLY A 250 10.64 -23.33 2.01
C GLY A 250 11.14 -22.09 1.26
N ARG A 251 11.65 -21.06 1.96
CA ARG A 251 12.36 -19.93 1.36
C ARG A 251 13.85 -19.99 1.66
N GLY A 252 14.64 -19.24 0.90
CA GLY A 252 16.09 -19.20 1.08
C GLY A 252 16.50 -18.49 2.37
N PRO A 253 17.68 -18.82 2.93
CA PRO A 253 18.18 -18.25 4.19
C PRO A 253 18.38 -16.73 4.14
N GLU A 254 18.53 -16.15 2.94
CA GLU A 254 18.61 -14.72 2.69
C GLU A 254 17.29 -13.97 2.90
N THR A 255 16.16 -14.68 2.96
CA THR A 255 14.82 -14.10 3.18
C THR A 255 14.37 -14.28 4.63
N HIS A 256 14.70 -13.30 5.48
CA HIS A 256 14.30 -13.26 6.89
C HIS A 256 13.88 -11.86 7.32
N PHE A 257 13.24 -11.77 8.48
CA PHE A 257 12.89 -10.53 9.14
C PHE A 257 13.06 -10.68 10.65
N SER A 258 13.12 -9.56 11.37
CA SER A 258 13.29 -9.55 12.83
C SER A 258 12.01 -9.08 13.51
N VAL A 259 11.69 -9.71 14.63
CA VAL A 259 10.55 -9.32 15.49
C VAL A 259 11.07 -9.01 16.87
N ARG A 260 10.92 -7.75 17.28
CA ARG A 260 11.22 -7.30 18.64
C ARG A 260 10.01 -7.52 19.55
N ILE A 261 10.22 -8.17 20.69
CA ILE A 261 9.15 -8.54 21.64
C ILE A 261 9.68 -8.64 23.07
N GLY A 262 8.87 -8.30 24.07
CA GLY A 262 9.23 -8.47 25.48
C GLY A 262 9.41 -9.95 25.83
N SER A 263 10.45 -10.29 26.60
CA SER A 263 10.73 -11.70 26.94
C SER A 263 9.62 -12.34 27.79
N GLY A 264 8.85 -11.55 28.53
CA GLY A 264 7.71 -12.02 29.33
C GLY A 264 6.42 -12.23 28.54
N GLU A 265 6.41 -11.97 27.24
CA GLU A 265 5.21 -12.12 26.40
C GLU A 265 4.98 -13.58 25.97
N GLY A 266 3.72 -13.88 25.63
CA GLY A 266 3.28 -15.20 25.18
C GLY A 266 3.47 -15.42 23.68
N LEU A 267 3.38 -16.68 23.26
CA LEU A 267 3.47 -17.09 21.86
C LEU A 267 2.40 -16.46 20.95
N ASP A 268 1.24 -16.13 21.50
CA ASP A 268 0.12 -15.45 20.82
C ASP A 268 0.48 -14.03 20.35
N ILE A 269 1.15 -13.26 21.21
CA ILE A 269 1.61 -11.93 20.86
C ILE A 269 2.73 -12.01 19.82
N LEU A 270 3.64 -12.99 19.96
CA LEU A 270 4.68 -13.23 18.95
C LEU A 270 4.10 -13.56 17.57
N LYS A 271 3.11 -14.45 17.50
CA LYS A 271 2.44 -14.76 16.23
C LYS A 271 1.71 -13.56 15.65
N SER A 272 1.09 -12.72 16.49
CA SER A 272 0.42 -11.50 16.05
C SER A 272 1.40 -10.49 15.45
N ARG A 273 2.59 -10.33 16.06
CA ARG A 273 3.67 -9.48 15.51
C ARG A 273 4.26 -10.06 14.22
N ILE A 274 4.44 -11.37 14.14
CA ILE A 274 4.88 -12.07 12.92
C ILE A 274 3.87 -11.87 11.78
N GLN A 275 2.56 -11.93 12.08
CA GLN A 275 1.50 -11.71 11.10
C GLN A 275 1.48 -10.27 10.57
N ALA A 276 2.01 -9.29 11.31
CA ALA A 276 2.10 -7.91 10.81
C ALA A 276 3.12 -7.77 9.64
N ASP A 277 4.02 -8.73 9.45
CA ASP A 277 4.92 -8.77 8.31
C ASP A 277 4.14 -8.94 7.00
N ARG A 278 4.54 -8.18 5.97
CA ARG A 278 3.90 -8.17 4.65
C ARG A 278 3.78 -9.55 4.00
N LEU A 279 4.67 -10.49 4.32
CA LEU A 279 4.68 -11.84 3.74
C LEU A 279 3.69 -12.79 4.42
N LEU A 280 3.19 -12.42 5.61
CA LEU A 280 2.37 -13.28 6.47
C LEU A 280 1.05 -12.63 6.89
N ARG A 281 0.77 -11.41 6.43
CA ARG A 281 -0.44 -10.62 6.73
C ARG A 281 -1.74 -11.40 6.54
N ASP A 282 -1.81 -12.18 5.47
CA ASP A 282 -3.03 -12.92 5.09
C ASP A 282 -3.05 -14.37 5.61
N VAL A 283 -1.99 -14.79 6.31
CA VAL A 283 -1.90 -16.13 6.89
C VAL A 283 -2.58 -16.10 8.27
N PRO A 284 -3.62 -16.90 8.54
CA PRO A 284 -4.19 -16.98 9.87
C PRO A 284 -3.17 -17.46 10.90
N VAL A 285 -3.10 -16.80 12.06
CA VAL A 285 -2.22 -17.17 13.20
C VAL A 285 -2.35 -18.66 13.59
N ALA A 286 -3.54 -19.24 13.42
CA ALA A 286 -3.81 -20.66 13.68
C ALA A 286 -3.06 -21.62 12.74
N HIS A 287 -2.66 -21.16 11.56
CA HIS A 287 -1.92 -21.94 10.56
C HIS A 287 -0.42 -21.73 10.65
N MET A 288 0.06 -20.86 11.55
CA MET A 288 1.48 -20.66 11.80
C MET A 288 1.95 -21.59 12.91
N GLN A 289 2.84 -22.51 12.57
CA GLN A 289 3.64 -23.26 13.53
C GLN A 289 5.03 -22.62 13.61
N LEU A 290 5.47 -22.31 14.84
CA LEU A 290 6.76 -21.67 15.08
C LEU A 290 7.70 -22.71 15.67
N TYR A 291 8.87 -22.85 15.07
CA TYR A 291 9.91 -23.78 15.49
C TYR A 291 11.12 -22.98 15.97
N LYS A 292 11.56 -23.20 17.21
CA LYS A 292 12.85 -22.70 17.68
C LYS A 292 13.96 -23.54 17.06
N VAL A 293 15.00 -22.87 16.57
CA VAL A 293 16.11 -23.51 15.85
C VAL A 293 17.44 -23.05 16.42
N SER A 294 18.33 -24.00 16.68
CA SER A 294 19.67 -23.75 17.24
C SER A 294 20.80 -24.07 16.24
N THR A 295 20.49 -24.22 14.96
CA THR A 295 21.45 -24.60 13.91
C THR A 295 22.37 -23.44 13.52
N ALA A 296 23.59 -23.78 13.07
CA ALA A 296 24.53 -22.82 12.53
C ALA A 296 24.04 -22.25 11.19
N GLU A 297 24.55 -21.08 10.80
CA GLU A 297 24.12 -20.39 9.57
C GLU A 297 24.40 -21.18 8.28
N ALA A 298 25.42 -22.06 8.30
CA ALA A 298 25.74 -22.96 7.20
C ALA A 298 24.66 -24.05 6.98
N ASP A 299 23.99 -24.50 8.05
CA ASP A 299 23.04 -25.61 8.04
C ASP A 299 21.57 -25.13 7.99
N LEU A 300 21.37 -23.81 8.11
CA LEU A 300 20.07 -23.16 8.05
C LEU A 300 19.33 -23.45 6.72
N ARG A 301 20.05 -23.65 5.62
CA ARG A 301 19.44 -24.00 4.33
C ARG A 301 18.80 -25.38 4.33
N GLU A 302 19.46 -26.38 4.91
CA GLU A 302 18.89 -27.73 5.07
C GLU A 302 17.68 -27.66 6.02
N CYS A 303 17.84 -26.94 7.13
CA CYS A 303 16.77 -26.72 8.09
C CYS A 303 15.52 -26.11 7.46
N LEU A 304 15.66 -25.10 6.59
CA LEU A 304 14.53 -24.46 5.91
C LEU A 304 13.88 -25.34 4.84
N SER A 305 14.54 -26.41 4.40
CA SER A 305 14.05 -27.35 3.38
C SER A 305 13.30 -28.56 3.96
N THR A 306 13.51 -28.88 5.23
CA THR A 306 12.96 -30.09 5.88
C THR A 306 11.75 -29.76 6.76
N MET A 307 10.55 -30.24 6.42
CA MET A 307 9.34 -30.02 7.24
C MET A 307 9.48 -30.56 8.66
N GLY A 308 9.00 -29.80 9.66
CA GLY A 308 9.01 -30.18 11.07
C GLY A 308 10.35 -30.08 11.79
N GLU A 309 11.41 -29.59 11.14
CA GLU A 309 12.73 -29.48 11.76
C GLU A 309 12.82 -28.33 12.79
N GLY A 310 13.31 -28.63 13.99
CA GLY A 310 13.40 -27.69 15.12
C GLY A 310 12.45 -28.04 16.27
N GLU A 311 12.49 -27.24 17.35
CA GLU A 311 11.63 -27.42 18.51
C GLU A 311 10.30 -26.66 18.33
N LEU A 312 9.18 -27.37 18.16
CA LEU A 312 7.87 -26.77 18.00
C LEU A 312 7.42 -26.03 19.27
N LEU A 313 7.13 -24.72 19.12
CA LEU A 313 6.60 -23.87 20.18
C LEU A 313 5.11 -24.13 20.38
N LYS A 314 4.72 -24.33 21.64
CA LYS A 314 3.36 -24.68 22.08
C LYS A 314 2.65 -23.47 22.69
N GLN A 315 1.34 -23.40 22.46
CA GLN A 315 0.48 -22.35 23.04
C GLN A 315 0.58 -22.34 24.58
N GLY A 316 0.68 -21.15 25.17
CA GLY A 316 0.81 -20.96 26.62
C GLY A 316 2.26 -20.93 27.14
N GLN A 317 3.26 -21.16 26.29
CA GLN A 317 4.65 -20.91 26.64
C GLN A 317 4.95 -19.40 26.65
N VAL A 318 5.78 -18.98 27.61
CA VAL A 318 6.34 -17.63 27.70
C VAL A 318 7.72 -17.63 27.06
N LEU A 319 8.05 -16.58 26.30
CA LEU A 319 9.28 -16.56 25.50
C LEU A 319 10.57 -16.62 26.34
N SER A 320 10.56 -16.08 27.55
CA SER A 320 11.68 -16.15 28.50
C SER A 320 12.01 -17.57 28.94
N ALA A 321 11.01 -18.47 28.95
CA ALA A 321 11.22 -19.90 29.21
C ALA A 321 11.68 -20.65 27.96
N VAL A 322 11.21 -20.23 26.77
CA VAL A 322 11.57 -20.82 25.47
C VAL A 322 13.03 -20.54 25.10
N PHE A 323 13.53 -19.35 25.40
CA PHE A 323 14.88 -18.88 25.04
C PHE A 323 15.79 -18.70 26.26
N ASN A 324 15.58 -19.50 27.32
CA ASN A 324 16.37 -19.43 28.56
C ASN A 324 17.82 -19.95 28.39
N ASP A 325 18.03 -20.81 27.41
CA ASP A 325 19.27 -21.45 27.00
C ASP A 325 20.10 -20.56 26.06
N ILE A 326 19.50 -19.50 25.50
CA ILE A 326 20.20 -18.54 24.65
C ILE A 326 20.84 -17.46 25.53
N PRO A 327 22.16 -17.26 25.48
CA PRO A 327 22.84 -16.19 26.20
C PRO A 327 22.30 -14.80 25.83
N PHE A 328 22.51 -13.81 26.69
CA PHE A 328 22.06 -12.44 26.45
C PHE A 328 22.75 -11.77 25.25
N GLY A 329 23.94 -12.23 24.86
CA GLY A 329 24.59 -11.85 23.59
C GLY A 329 24.23 -12.72 22.38
N GLY A 330 23.41 -13.76 22.57
CA GLY A 330 22.99 -14.68 21.50
C GLY A 330 21.75 -14.19 20.74
N GLU A 331 21.63 -14.59 19.47
CA GLU A 331 20.48 -14.24 18.62
C GLU A 331 19.42 -15.37 18.65
N PRO A 332 18.20 -15.10 19.17
CA PRO A 332 17.11 -16.07 19.10
C PRO A 332 16.58 -16.23 17.67
N ARG A 333 16.36 -17.49 17.26
CA ARG A 333 15.99 -17.86 15.88
C ARG A 333 14.71 -18.68 15.85
N ILE A 334 13.81 -18.34 14.94
CA ILE A 334 12.55 -19.06 14.70
C ILE A 334 12.37 -19.35 13.21
N VAL A 335 11.94 -20.56 12.90
CA VAL A 335 11.42 -20.95 11.59
C VAL A 335 9.90 -21.06 11.65
N ILE A 336 9.24 -20.43 10.69
CA ILE A 336 7.79 -20.37 10.55
C ILE A 336 7.39 -21.40 9.50
N GLU A 337 6.67 -22.42 9.94
CA GLU A 337 6.05 -23.40 9.08
C GLU A 337 4.56 -23.12 8.98
N ILE A 338 4.05 -23.04 7.76
CA ILE A 338 2.63 -22.79 7.52
C ILE A 338 1.96 -24.14 7.30
N SER A 339 1.23 -24.62 8.31
CA SER A 339 0.59 -25.93 8.26
C SER A 339 -0.55 -25.92 7.26
N SER A 340 -0.55 -26.85 6.30
CA SER A 340 -1.72 -27.16 5.49
C SER A 340 -2.71 -27.99 6.31
N GLY A 341 -3.41 -27.35 7.25
CA GLY A 341 -4.48 -27.97 8.03
C GLY A 341 -5.66 -28.38 7.14
N THR A 342 -5.91 -29.68 7.07
CA THR A 342 -7.06 -30.32 6.42
C THR A 342 -8.37 -29.95 7.11
N LYS A 343 -8.98 -28.85 6.67
CA LYS A 343 -10.42 -28.67 6.36
C LYS A 343 -10.60 -27.24 5.87
N ALA A 344 -10.59 -27.13 4.55
CA ALA A 344 -10.47 -25.91 3.77
C ALA A 344 -11.53 -24.84 4.12
N ALA A 345 -11.11 -23.74 4.75
CA ALA A 345 -11.63 -22.43 4.39
C ALA A 345 -10.93 -22.04 3.08
N LYS A 346 -11.63 -22.25 1.96
CA LYS A 346 -11.13 -21.96 0.60
C LYS A 346 -10.92 -20.44 0.45
N PHE A 347 -9.66 -20.01 0.44
CA PHE A 347 -9.21 -18.97 -0.47
C PHE A 347 -8.55 -19.65 -1.68
N PRO A 348 -8.72 -19.13 -2.90
CA PRO A 348 -8.27 -19.81 -4.10
C PRO A 348 -6.74 -19.97 -4.07
N PRO A 349 -6.21 -21.15 -4.42
CA PRO A 349 -4.78 -21.38 -4.46
C PRO A 349 -4.13 -20.51 -5.53
N SER A 350 -2.89 -20.09 -5.24
CA SER A 350 -1.90 -19.73 -6.24
C SER A 350 -1.98 -20.70 -7.41
N VAL A 351 -2.24 -20.19 -8.61
CA VAL A 351 -2.29 -20.98 -9.84
C VAL A 351 -0.85 -21.26 -10.27
N TYR A 352 -0.14 -22.11 -9.54
CA TYR A 352 1.00 -22.91 -10.01
C TYR A 352 1.27 -24.00 -8.96
N ARG A 353 0.35 -24.96 -8.87
CA ARG A 353 0.73 -26.36 -8.66
C ARG A 353 0.39 -27.09 -9.95
N PRO A 354 1.32 -27.86 -10.54
CA PRO A 354 0.97 -28.72 -11.65
C PRO A 354 0.12 -29.86 -11.09
N ILE A 355 -1.19 -29.77 -11.32
CA ILE A 355 -2.14 -30.87 -11.17
C ILE A 355 -3.00 -30.83 -12.44
N GLU A 356 -2.72 -31.80 -13.32
CA GLU A 356 -3.53 -32.42 -14.38
C GLU A 356 -4.43 -31.57 -15.31
N GLU A 357 -4.34 -31.89 -16.60
CA GLU A 357 -5.07 -31.33 -17.74
C GLU A 357 -6.54 -30.93 -17.45
N GLY A 358 -6.85 -29.63 -17.46
CA GLY A 358 -8.22 -29.12 -17.26
C GLY A 358 -8.37 -27.60 -17.42
N ASN A 359 -9.61 -27.13 -17.67
CA ASN A 359 -9.91 -25.71 -17.85
C ASN A 359 -9.90 -24.95 -16.51
N LEU A 360 -8.88 -24.11 -16.28
CA LEU A 360 -8.68 -23.38 -15.03
C LEU A 360 -9.80 -22.39 -14.69
N ILE A 361 -10.37 -21.71 -15.69
CA ILE A 361 -11.51 -20.79 -15.50
C ILE A 361 -12.73 -21.55 -14.99
N GLN A 362 -13.01 -22.73 -15.56
CA GLN A 362 -14.09 -23.60 -15.09
C GLN A 362 -13.89 -23.98 -13.62
N ALA A 363 -12.67 -24.40 -13.26
CA ALA A 363 -12.34 -24.77 -11.89
C ALA A 363 -12.53 -23.60 -10.91
N ALA A 364 -12.08 -22.40 -11.27
CA ALA A 364 -12.23 -21.19 -10.46
C ALA A 364 -13.71 -20.80 -10.27
N ARG A 365 -14.49 -20.74 -11.35
CA ARG A 365 -15.93 -20.44 -11.30
C ARG A 365 -16.69 -21.47 -10.48
N ASN A 366 -16.39 -22.75 -10.64
CA ASN A 366 -16.97 -23.82 -9.82
C ASN A 366 -16.59 -23.66 -8.34
N SER A 367 -15.34 -23.32 -8.04
CA SER A 367 -14.88 -23.08 -6.66
C SER A 367 -15.66 -21.95 -6.00
N PHE A 368 -15.82 -20.83 -6.70
CA PHE A 368 -16.63 -19.68 -6.24
C PHE A 368 -18.09 -20.08 -6.00
N LEU A 369 -18.72 -20.73 -6.98
CA LEU A 369 -20.13 -21.14 -6.87
C LEU A 369 -20.37 -22.15 -5.74
N ASN A 370 -19.41 -23.04 -5.46
CA ASN A 370 -19.48 -23.99 -4.35
C ASN A 370 -19.42 -23.29 -2.97
N LEU A 371 -18.76 -22.14 -2.88
CA LEU A 371 -18.69 -21.33 -1.66
C LEU A 371 -19.89 -20.40 -1.49
N CYS A 372 -20.58 -20.10 -2.59
CA CYS A 372 -21.77 -19.27 -2.65
C CYS A 372 -23.01 -20.14 -2.92
N PRO A 373 -23.60 -20.81 -1.91
CA PRO A 373 -24.82 -21.59 -2.09
C PRO A 373 -25.97 -20.69 -2.56
N ARG A 374 -26.96 -21.29 -3.23
CA ARG A 374 -28.14 -20.57 -3.74
C ARG A 374 -28.87 -19.87 -2.59
N GLN A 375 -29.17 -18.60 -2.79
CA GLN A 375 -29.93 -17.78 -1.85
C GLN A 375 -30.97 -16.98 -2.62
N LYS A 376 -32.12 -16.69 -1.98
CA LYS A 376 -33.13 -15.81 -2.57
C LYS A 376 -32.52 -14.43 -2.80
N PRO A 377 -32.61 -13.85 -4.02
CA PRO A 377 -32.03 -12.54 -4.32
C PRO A 377 -32.49 -11.44 -3.38
N SER A 378 -33.78 -11.40 -3.04
CA SER A 378 -34.32 -10.42 -2.08
C SER A 378 -33.72 -10.54 -0.67
N SER A 379 -33.40 -11.75 -0.21
CA SER A 379 -32.73 -11.95 1.09
C SER A 379 -31.25 -11.56 1.00
N SER A 380 -30.61 -11.84 -0.13
CA SER A 380 -29.21 -11.48 -0.39
C SER A 380 -29.00 -9.98 -0.57
N GLY A 381 -30.01 -9.28 -1.09
CA GLY A 381 -30.02 -7.84 -1.31
C GLY A 381 -30.22 -7.02 -0.03
N GLN A 382 -30.52 -7.64 1.11
CA GLN A 382 -30.59 -6.94 2.39
C GLN A 382 -29.19 -6.41 2.78
N PRO A 383 -29.05 -5.13 3.18
CA PRO A 383 -27.74 -4.53 3.45
C PRO A 383 -26.88 -5.30 4.47
N SER A 384 -27.48 -5.90 5.50
CA SER A 384 -26.78 -6.70 6.51
C SER A 384 -26.21 -8.01 5.93
N SER A 385 -27.03 -8.75 5.17
CA SER A 385 -26.64 -9.97 4.49
C SER A 385 -25.60 -9.69 3.40
N PHE A 386 -25.80 -8.65 2.60
CA PHE A 386 -24.87 -8.22 1.57
C PHE A 386 -23.51 -7.82 2.15
N ARG A 387 -23.49 -7.00 3.21
CA ARG A 387 -22.26 -6.62 3.93
C ARG A 387 -21.50 -7.84 4.45
N THR A 388 -22.22 -8.82 4.99
CA THR A 388 -21.61 -10.06 5.51
C THR A 388 -20.97 -10.87 4.38
N ARG A 389 -21.60 -10.92 3.19
CA ARG A 389 -21.01 -11.55 2.00
C ARG A 389 -19.76 -10.80 1.53
N GLN A 390 -19.83 -9.48 1.41
CA GLN A 390 -18.72 -8.67 0.89
C GLN A 390 -17.49 -8.70 1.80
N LYS A 391 -17.65 -8.82 3.12
CA LYS A 391 -16.52 -9.02 4.06
C LYS A 391 -15.82 -10.37 3.90
N ASN A 392 -16.36 -11.30 3.12
CA ASN A 392 -15.77 -12.60 2.90
C ASN A 392 -15.09 -12.64 1.53
N ALA A 393 -13.76 -12.55 1.48
CA ALA A 393 -13.00 -12.53 0.23
C ALA A 393 -13.15 -13.81 -0.65
N ALA A 394 -13.74 -14.89 -0.13
CA ALA A 394 -14.10 -16.06 -0.93
C ALA A 394 -15.50 -15.98 -1.59
N LYS A 395 -16.35 -15.05 -1.13
CA LYS A 395 -17.75 -14.90 -1.57
C LYS A 395 -18.09 -13.50 -2.08
N TYR A 396 -17.18 -12.55 -1.93
CA TYR A 396 -17.39 -11.18 -2.39
C TYR A 396 -17.61 -11.14 -3.91
N ILE A 397 -18.46 -10.21 -4.32
CA ILE A 397 -18.81 -9.91 -5.72
C ILE A 397 -18.47 -8.44 -5.92
N PRO A 398 -17.44 -8.11 -6.69
CA PRO A 398 -17.09 -6.71 -6.86
C PRO A 398 -18.16 -5.97 -7.62
N CYS A 399 -18.65 -4.95 -6.93
CA CYS A 399 -19.78 -4.14 -7.36
C CYS A 399 -19.66 -2.68 -6.95
N GLY A 400 -18.49 -2.26 -6.45
CA GLY A 400 -18.24 -0.95 -5.86
C GLY A 400 -18.92 -0.73 -4.50
N ARG A 401 -19.42 -1.79 -3.85
CA ARG A 401 -20.06 -1.71 -2.52
C ARG A 401 -19.63 -2.87 -1.62
N PRO A 402 -18.73 -2.67 -0.65
CA PRO A 402 -17.94 -1.45 -0.43
C PRO A 402 -16.97 -1.17 -1.58
N CYS A 403 -16.38 0.03 -1.59
CA CYS A 403 -15.32 0.36 -2.52
C CYS A 403 -14.06 -0.42 -2.11
N ASP A 404 -13.92 -1.63 -2.64
CA ASP A 404 -12.77 -2.49 -2.39
C ASP A 404 -11.68 -2.24 -3.44
N SER A 405 -10.41 -2.36 -3.02
CA SER A 405 -9.23 -2.24 -3.88
C SER A 405 -8.94 -3.51 -4.70
N GLU A 406 -9.67 -4.60 -4.46
CA GLU A 406 -9.38 -5.94 -4.98
C GLU A 406 -10.37 -6.39 -6.05
N GLU A 407 -10.30 -5.77 -7.23
CA GLU A 407 -10.60 -6.42 -8.52
C GLU A 407 -10.16 -5.52 -9.67
N THR A 408 -9.53 -6.10 -10.69
CA THR A 408 -8.52 -5.35 -11.44
C THR A 408 -8.78 -5.27 -12.93
N ILE A 409 -9.73 -6.04 -13.45
CA ILE A 409 -10.22 -5.91 -14.83
C ILE A 409 -11.68 -5.43 -14.81
N PRO A 410 -11.93 -4.14 -15.10
CA PRO A 410 -13.27 -3.57 -15.23
C PRO A 410 -14.12 -4.28 -16.28
N VAL A 411 -15.44 -4.28 -16.12
CA VAL A 411 -16.35 -4.95 -17.08
C VAL A 411 -16.21 -4.35 -18.49
N THR A 412 -15.86 -3.06 -18.59
CA THR A 412 -15.57 -2.37 -19.85
C THR A 412 -14.37 -2.93 -20.62
N LEU A 413 -13.44 -3.61 -19.94
CA LEU A 413 -12.33 -4.32 -20.57
C LEU A 413 -12.66 -5.81 -20.80
N LEU A 414 -13.58 -6.39 -20.04
CA LEU A 414 -14.03 -7.78 -20.24
C LEU A 414 -14.94 -7.93 -21.48
N HIS A 415 -15.69 -6.89 -21.86
CA HIS A 415 -16.49 -6.90 -23.08
C HIS A 415 -16.66 -5.50 -23.69
N PRO A 416 -16.48 -5.33 -25.02
CA PRO A 416 -16.47 -4.02 -25.68
C PRO A 416 -17.81 -3.28 -25.59
N VAL A 417 -18.92 -4.01 -25.46
CA VAL A 417 -20.26 -3.41 -25.45
C VAL A 417 -20.45 -2.38 -24.34
N PHE A 418 -19.82 -2.60 -23.18
CA PHE A 418 -19.97 -1.69 -22.04
C PHE A 418 -19.19 -0.40 -22.28
N GLY A 419 -17.98 -0.48 -22.84
CA GLY A 419 -17.24 0.71 -23.26
C GLY A 419 -17.97 1.49 -24.34
N LYS A 420 -18.51 0.79 -25.36
CA LYS A 420 -19.28 1.42 -26.44
C LYS A 420 -20.54 2.10 -25.92
N PHE A 421 -21.25 1.49 -24.97
CA PHE A 421 -22.39 2.12 -24.31
C PHE A 421 -22.01 3.45 -23.64
N LEU A 422 -20.87 3.51 -22.94
CA LEU A 422 -20.41 4.76 -22.31
C LEU A 422 -20.12 5.86 -23.33
N ASP A 423 -19.46 5.52 -24.44
CA ASP A 423 -19.15 6.47 -25.51
C ASP A 423 -20.44 6.94 -26.20
N ASP A 424 -21.36 6.02 -26.50
CA ASP A 424 -22.66 6.31 -27.11
C ASP A 424 -23.52 7.18 -26.17
N CYS A 425 -23.47 6.99 -24.85
CA CYS A 425 -24.17 7.87 -23.90
C CYS A 425 -23.76 9.35 -24.03
N GLN A 426 -22.54 9.63 -24.49
CA GLN A 426 -22.05 10.98 -24.73
C GLN A 426 -22.30 11.47 -26.16
N THR A 427 -22.20 10.57 -27.13
CA THR A 427 -22.09 10.92 -28.57
C THR A 427 -23.32 10.56 -29.41
N TYR A 428 -24.24 9.73 -28.90
CA TYR A 428 -25.43 9.29 -29.64
C TYR A 428 -26.26 10.48 -30.14
N GLU A 429 -26.60 10.44 -31.43
CA GLU A 429 -27.48 11.42 -32.06
C GLU A 429 -28.94 11.04 -31.80
N THR A 430 -29.64 11.89 -31.05
CA THR A 430 -31.02 11.62 -30.64
C THR A 430 -32.00 11.80 -31.80
N THR A 431 -32.96 10.89 -31.91
CA THR A 431 -34.01 10.93 -32.93
C THR A 431 -35.34 11.43 -32.35
N ALA A 432 -36.30 11.76 -33.23
CA ALA A 432 -37.67 12.08 -32.81
C ALA A 432 -38.35 10.93 -32.06
N LYS A 433 -38.04 9.68 -32.42
CA LYS A 433 -38.53 8.49 -31.72
C LYS A 433 -38.01 8.43 -30.29
N ASP A 434 -36.74 8.76 -30.08
CA ASP A 434 -36.11 8.73 -28.76
C ASP A 434 -36.69 9.83 -27.88
N ASN A 435 -36.85 11.05 -28.41
CA ASN A 435 -37.46 12.16 -27.66
C ASN A 435 -38.93 11.88 -27.29
N ALA A 436 -39.72 11.33 -28.21
CA ALA A 436 -41.10 10.93 -27.93
C ALA A 436 -41.19 9.78 -26.90
N PHE A 437 -40.21 8.88 -26.90
CA PHE A 437 -40.08 7.86 -25.86
C PHE A 437 -39.73 8.47 -24.51
N ILE A 438 -38.74 9.37 -24.44
CA ILE A 438 -38.33 10.02 -23.19
C ILE A 438 -39.48 10.80 -22.57
N GLU A 439 -40.32 11.48 -23.35
CA GLU A 439 -41.48 12.17 -22.79
C GLU A 439 -42.50 11.20 -22.16
N ARG A 440 -42.77 10.06 -22.81
CA ARG A 440 -43.64 9.02 -22.24
C ARG A 440 -43.02 8.36 -21.01
N MET A 441 -41.71 8.11 -21.03
CA MET A 441 -40.97 7.60 -19.88
C MET A 441 -41.01 8.58 -18.71
N ARG A 442 -40.80 9.87 -18.97
CA ARG A 442 -40.89 10.95 -17.98
C ARG A 442 -42.25 10.95 -17.29
N GLN A 443 -43.33 10.85 -18.07
CA GLN A 443 -44.69 10.77 -17.53
C GLN A 443 -44.90 9.52 -16.68
N ALA A 444 -44.52 8.33 -17.18
CA ALA A 444 -44.73 7.07 -16.45
C ALA A 444 -43.89 6.96 -15.16
N MET A 445 -42.61 7.38 -15.23
CA MET A 445 -41.65 7.30 -14.12
C MET A 445 -41.90 8.33 -13.02
N SER A 446 -42.46 9.49 -13.35
CA SER A 446 -42.75 10.55 -12.36
C SER A 446 -44.05 10.33 -11.59
N CYS A 447 -44.92 9.42 -12.04
CA CYS A 447 -46.12 9.05 -11.31
C CYS A 447 -45.81 8.23 -10.05
N LEU A 448 -46.55 8.51 -8.99
CA LEU A 448 -46.65 7.63 -7.82
C LEU A 448 -47.63 6.51 -8.15
N HIS A 449 -47.28 5.28 -7.76
CA HIS A 449 -48.09 4.09 -8.01
C HIS A 449 -48.45 3.42 -6.67
N ASP A 450 -49.64 2.84 -6.59
CA ASP A 450 -50.13 2.17 -5.37
C ASP A 450 -49.28 0.96 -4.97
N GLY A 451 -48.57 0.35 -5.93
CA GLY A 451 -47.70 -0.78 -5.71
C GLY A 451 -46.75 -1.05 -6.87
N GLU A 452 -45.81 -1.96 -6.63
CA GLU A 452 -44.72 -2.29 -7.57
C GLU A 452 -45.24 -2.83 -8.91
N GLY A 453 -46.27 -3.68 -8.90
CA GLY A 453 -46.87 -4.22 -10.14
C GLY A 453 -47.44 -3.14 -11.06
N GLY A 454 -48.19 -2.17 -10.52
CA GLY A 454 -48.76 -1.08 -11.33
C GLY A 454 -47.68 -0.21 -11.97
N ARG A 455 -46.56 0.00 -11.26
CA ARG A 455 -45.38 0.67 -11.82
C ARG A 455 -44.74 -0.16 -12.94
N ILE A 456 -44.49 -1.44 -12.70
CA ILE A 456 -43.88 -2.35 -13.68
C ILE A 456 -44.70 -2.32 -14.96
N ASP A 457 -46.02 -2.51 -14.88
CA ASP A 457 -46.91 -2.53 -16.04
C ASP A 457 -46.80 -1.23 -16.86
N LYS A 458 -46.78 -0.06 -16.19
CA LYS A 458 -46.71 1.24 -16.87
C LYS A 458 -45.36 1.51 -17.50
N ILE A 459 -44.25 1.17 -16.83
CA ILE A 459 -42.92 1.38 -17.37
C ILE A 459 -42.64 0.39 -18.51
N ASP A 460 -43.03 -0.87 -18.34
CA ASP A 460 -42.84 -1.92 -19.33
C ASP A 460 -43.62 -1.63 -20.62
N GLU A 461 -44.86 -1.14 -20.53
CA GLU A 461 -45.64 -0.64 -21.68
C GLU A 461 -44.84 0.39 -22.51
N VAL A 462 -44.17 1.32 -21.84
CA VAL A 462 -43.37 2.36 -22.51
C VAL A 462 -42.08 1.77 -23.09
N LEU A 463 -41.38 0.89 -22.37
CA LEU A 463 -40.17 0.18 -22.85
C LEU A 463 -40.45 -0.67 -24.09
N GLN A 464 -41.54 -1.44 -24.10
CA GLN A 464 -41.95 -2.28 -25.24
C GLN A 464 -42.16 -1.43 -26.50
N SER A 465 -42.81 -0.27 -26.36
CA SER A 465 -43.02 0.65 -27.49
C SER A 465 -41.72 1.21 -28.10
N TYR A 466 -40.60 1.08 -27.37
CA TYR A 466 -39.28 1.51 -27.79
C TYR A 466 -38.40 0.36 -28.30
N GLY A 467 -38.90 -0.88 -28.26
CA GLY A 467 -38.21 -2.08 -28.70
C GLY A 467 -37.50 -2.85 -27.58
N ILE A 468 -37.68 -2.45 -26.31
CA ILE A 468 -37.13 -3.14 -25.15
C ILE A 468 -38.25 -3.97 -24.54
N HIS A 469 -38.22 -5.28 -24.77
CA HIS A 469 -39.28 -6.20 -24.35
C HIS A 469 -38.80 -7.02 -23.16
N LEU A 470 -39.09 -6.55 -21.95
CA LEU A 470 -38.78 -7.30 -20.74
C LEU A 470 -39.80 -8.41 -20.54
N THR A 471 -39.34 -9.58 -20.10
CA THR A 471 -40.23 -10.68 -19.72
C THR A 471 -40.08 -11.00 -18.25
N VAL A 472 -41.19 -11.24 -17.54
CA VAL A 472 -41.14 -11.83 -16.21
C VAL A 472 -40.73 -13.29 -16.35
N SER A 473 -39.55 -13.66 -15.84
CA SER A 473 -39.09 -15.04 -15.88
C SER A 473 -38.70 -15.59 -14.52
N LYS A 474 -38.82 -16.92 -14.39
CA LYS A 474 -38.41 -17.67 -13.20
C LYS A 474 -37.02 -18.25 -13.40
N ILE A 475 -36.14 -18.10 -12.43
CA ILE A 475 -34.83 -18.74 -12.42
C ILE A 475 -35.02 -20.26 -12.31
N LYS A 476 -34.48 -20.98 -13.29
CA LYS A 476 -34.53 -22.45 -13.36
C LYS A 476 -33.96 -23.06 -12.07
N LYS A 477 -34.61 -24.10 -11.56
CA LYS A 477 -34.33 -24.82 -10.29
C LYS A 477 -34.72 -24.12 -8.97
N THR A 478 -34.82 -22.80 -8.91
CA THR A 478 -35.19 -22.09 -7.67
C THR A 478 -36.60 -21.52 -7.68
N GLY A 479 -37.16 -21.24 -8.86
CA GLY A 479 -38.46 -20.61 -9.00
C GLY A 479 -38.49 -19.13 -8.63
N TYR A 480 -37.32 -18.50 -8.40
CA TYR A 480 -37.24 -17.07 -8.09
C TYR A 480 -37.70 -16.25 -9.30
N GLU A 481 -38.68 -15.39 -9.10
CA GLU A 481 -39.23 -14.51 -10.12
C GLU A 481 -38.38 -13.24 -10.22
N MET A 482 -38.03 -12.86 -11.44
CA MET A 482 -37.40 -11.57 -11.77
C MET A 482 -38.47 -10.64 -12.31
N ASP A 483 -38.36 -9.36 -11.97
CA ASP A 483 -39.31 -8.34 -12.42
C ASP A 483 -39.24 -8.15 -13.94
N GLY A 484 -38.04 -8.26 -14.54
CA GLY A 484 -37.88 -8.36 -15.98
C GLY A 484 -36.51 -8.88 -16.42
N ASP A 485 -36.45 -9.65 -17.49
CA ASP A 485 -35.20 -10.01 -18.16
C ASP A 485 -35.36 -10.12 -19.69
N MET A 486 -34.24 -10.11 -20.40
CA MET A 486 -34.16 -10.46 -21.81
C MET A 486 -33.13 -11.57 -21.98
N SER A 487 -33.51 -12.62 -22.71
CA SER A 487 -32.65 -13.76 -22.98
C SER A 487 -32.76 -14.25 -24.42
N ILE A 488 -31.68 -14.82 -24.93
CA ILE A 488 -31.61 -15.47 -26.23
C ILE A 488 -30.74 -16.72 -26.09
N ASN A 489 -31.16 -17.85 -26.68
CA ASN A 489 -30.47 -19.14 -26.60
C ASN A 489 -30.13 -19.62 -25.17
N GLY A 490 -30.91 -19.20 -24.16
CA GLY A 490 -30.65 -19.52 -22.75
C GLY A 490 -29.59 -18.65 -22.07
N HIS A 491 -29.10 -17.61 -22.76
CA HIS A 491 -28.21 -16.59 -22.22
C HIS A 491 -28.98 -15.32 -21.93
N ARG A 492 -28.82 -14.78 -20.71
CA ARG A 492 -29.42 -13.50 -20.33
C ARG A 492 -28.46 -12.38 -20.62
N TYR A 493 -28.98 -11.34 -21.26
CA TYR A 493 -28.22 -10.14 -21.62
C TYR A 493 -28.84 -8.86 -21.06
N VAL A 494 -30.06 -8.94 -20.49
CA VAL A 494 -30.66 -7.89 -19.65
C VAL A 494 -31.29 -8.50 -18.41
N ILE A 495 -31.09 -7.86 -17.27
CA ILE A 495 -31.83 -8.08 -16.02
C ILE A 495 -32.34 -6.71 -15.57
N ALA A 496 -33.62 -6.61 -15.24
CA ALA A 496 -34.25 -5.41 -14.70
C ALA A 496 -34.81 -5.72 -13.31
N GLU A 497 -34.38 -4.96 -12.31
CA GLU A 497 -34.91 -4.98 -10.94
C GLU A 497 -35.75 -3.72 -10.72
N PHE A 498 -37.02 -3.90 -10.39
CA PHE A 498 -37.95 -2.80 -10.15
C PHE A 498 -38.21 -2.63 -8.66
N LYS A 499 -38.36 -1.38 -8.20
CA LYS A 499 -38.93 -1.07 -6.89
C LYS A 499 -39.95 0.07 -6.98
N ASN A 500 -41.00 -0.03 -6.18
CA ASN A 500 -42.03 1.01 -6.17
C ASN A 500 -41.58 2.34 -5.58
N GLU A 501 -40.55 2.44 -4.75
CA GLU A 501 -39.93 3.71 -4.39
C GLU A 501 -38.56 3.41 -3.76
N ALA A 502 -37.71 4.43 -3.65
CA ALA A 502 -36.50 4.31 -2.84
C ALA A 502 -36.86 3.96 -1.38
N GLY A 503 -36.25 2.91 -0.85
CA GLY A 503 -36.46 2.49 0.55
C GLY A 503 -37.78 1.76 0.85
N ASN A 504 -38.58 1.43 -0.18
CA ASN A 504 -39.87 0.74 0.03
C ASN A 504 -39.72 -0.72 0.52
N THR A 505 -38.54 -1.32 0.37
CA THR A 505 -38.25 -2.69 0.82
C THR A 505 -36.98 -2.74 1.67
N SER A 506 -36.86 -3.77 2.52
CA SER A 506 -35.64 -4.00 3.31
C SER A 506 -34.44 -4.43 2.45
N ALA A 507 -34.68 -4.92 1.24
CA ALA A 507 -33.65 -5.19 0.26
C ALA A 507 -33.31 -3.92 -0.53
N GLU A 508 -32.01 -3.70 -0.73
CA GLU A 508 -31.53 -2.61 -1.56
C GLU A 508 -31.50 -3.08 -3.03
N PRO A 509 -32.10 -2.32 -3.97
CA PRO A 509 -32.36 -2.84 -5.31
C PRO A 509 -31.10 -3.13 -6.15
N TYR A 510 -30.01 -2.39 -6.00
CA TYR A 510 -28.76 -2.71 -6.70
C TYR A 510 -28.11 -3.99 -6.14
N CYS A 511 -28.06 -4.16 -4.81
CA CYS A 511 -27.57 -5.38 -4.16
C CYS A 511 -28.40 -6.61 -4.53
N GLN A 512 -29.72 -6.43 -4.67
CA GLN A 512 -30.63 -7.46 -5.13
C GLN A 512 -30.37 -7.81 -6.61
N ALA A 513 -30.21 -6.81 -7.48
CA ALA A 513 -29.89 -7.00 -8.89
C ALA A 513 -28.54 -7.71 -9.12
N VAL A 514 -27.51 -7.40 -8.32
CA VAL A 514 -26.24 -8.15 -8.29
C VAL A 514 -26.46 -9.63 -7.99
N SER A 515 -27.35 -9.93 -7.04
CA SER A 515 -27.69 -11.32 -6.68
C SER A 515 -28.49 -12.02 -7.80
N TYR A 516 -29.36 -11.30 -8.50
CA TYR A 516 -30.03 -11.82 -9.69
C TYR A 516 -29.05 -12.12 -10.82
N TYR A 517 -28.03 -11.29 -11.05
CA TYR A 517 -26.99 -11.58 -12.02
C TYR A 517 -26.26 -12.90 -11.69
N LEU A 518 -25.81 -13.08 -10.43
CA LEU A 518 -25.20 -14.33 -9.98
C LEU A 518 -26.12 -15.54 -10.21
N GLU A 519 -27.37 -15.50 -9.70
CA GLU A 519 -28.25 -16.67 -9.73
C GLU A 519 -28.74 -17.01 -11.15
N SER A 520 -28.91 -16.01 -12.01
CA SER A 520 -29.36 -16.18 -13.38
C SER A 520 -28.28 -16.74 -14.31
N THR A 521 -27.00 -16.53 -13.97
CA THR A 521 -25.83 -16.98 -14.73
C THR A 521 -25.17 -18.25 -14.17
N ARG A 522 -25.47 -18.63 -12.92
CA ARG A 522 -24.88 -19.75 -12.17
C ARG A 522 -24.71 -21.06 -12.95
N GLU A 523 -25.71 -21.45 -13.74
CA GLU A 523 -25.68 -22.74 -14.45
C GLU A 523 -24.83 -22.70 -15.73
N ASN A 524 -24.63 -21.51 -16.31
CA ASN A 524 -23.89 -21.31 -17.55
C ASN A 524 -22.43 -20.92 -17.26
N ALA A 525 -22.15 -20.27 -16.13
CA ALA A 525 -20.81 -19.78 -15.79
C ALA A 525 -19.71 -20.87 -15.85
N PRO A 526 -19.89 -22.09 -15.32
CA PRO A 526 -18.89 -23.15 -15.47
C PRO A 526 -18.77 -23.75 -16.87
N LYS A 527 -19.80 -23.58 -17.72
CA LYS A 527 -19.85 -24.15 -19.06
C LYS A 527 -19.27 -23.21 -20.11
N MET A 528 -19.39 -21.90 -19.88
CA MET A 528 -19.00 -20.85 -20.82
C MET A 528 -17.66 -20.23 -20.46
N THR A 529 -16.60 -21.03 -20.41
CA THR A 529 -15.28 -20.58 -19.95
C THR A 529 -14.63 -19.54 -20.87
N ALA A 530 -14.99 -19.54 -22.15
CA ALA A 530 -14.52 -18.58 -23.15
C ALA A 530 -15.35 -17.28 -23.21
N SER A 531 -16.42 -17.15 -22.41
CA SER A 531 -17.27 -15.96 -22.40
C SER A 531 -17.26 -15.30 -21.03
N ALA A 532 -17.21 -13.97 -21.05
CA ALA A 532 -17.43 -13.14 -19.88
C ALA A 532 -18.92 -13.03 -19.51
N MET A 533 -19.84 -13.64 -20.26
CA MET A 533 -21.29 -13.57 -20.01
C MET A 533 -21.81 -12.14 -19.73
N PRO A 534 -21.51 -11.18 -20.62
CA PRO A 534 -21.90 -9.78 -20.45
C PRO A 534 -23.43 -9.65 -20.36
N CYS A 535 -23.90 -8.86 -19.40
CA CYS A 535 -25.32 -8.59 -19.18
C CYS A 535 -25.52 -7.15 -18.70
N PHE A 536 -26.50 -6.43 -19.24
CA PHE A 536 -26.95 -5.17 -18.64
C PHE A 536 -27.84 -5.45 -17.43
N VAL A 537 -27.55 -4.78 -16.33
CA VAL A 537 -28.33 -4.82 -15.10
C VAL A 537 -28.95 -3.43 -14.91
N LEU A 538 -30.25 -3.35 -15.15
CA LEU A 538 -31.06 -2.15 -14.98
C LEU A 538 -31.69 -2.16 -13.60
N VAL A 539 -31.53 -1.06 -12.86
CA VAL A 539 -32.17 -0.90 -11.55
C VAL A 539 -33.10 0.30 -11.62
N ILE A 540 -34.40 0.05 -11.47
CA ILE A 540 -35.46 1.01 -11.74
C ILE A 540 -36.25 1.23 -10.45
N PHE A 541 -36.23 2.44 -9.91
CA PHE A 541 -36.94 2.76 -8.67
C PHE A 541 -37.30 4.24 -8.59
N GLY A 542 -38.49 4.52 -8.07
CA GLY A 542 -39.06 5.87 -8.13
C GLY A 542 -38.97 6.44 -9.55
N PRO A 543 -38.54 7.69 -9.71
CA PRO A 543 -38.26 8.29 -11.00
C PRO A 543 -36.83 8.03 -11.50
N HIS A 544 -36.12 7.00 -11.03
CA HIS A 544 -34.70 6.78 -11.34
C HIS A 544 -34.41 5.49 -12.11
N ILE A 545 -33.40 5.54 -12.99
CA ILE A 545 -32.78 4.36 -13.62
C ILE A 545 -31.28 4.36 -13.37
N VAL A 546 -30.74 3.23 -12.92
CA VAL A 546 -29.31 2.95 -12.85
C VAL A 546 -28.95 1.93 -13.93
N PHE A 547 -27.85 2.18 -14.65
CA PHE A 547 -27.31 1.29 -15.66
C PHE A 547 -26.03 0.65 -15.14
N ALA A 548 -26.05 -0.67 -14.99
CA ALA A 548 -24.88 -1.46 -14.62
C ALA A 548 -24.58 -2.54 -15.67
N GLY A 549 -23.33 -2.99 -15.70
CA GLY A 549 -22.86 -4.11 -16.52
C GLY A 549 -22.38 -5.24 -15.61
N GLY A 550 -22.86 -6.45 -15.84
CA GLY A 550 -22.39 -7.67 -15.21
C GLY A 550 -21.49 -8.46 -16.17
N ALA A 551 -20.36 -8.95 -15.69
CA ALA A 551 -19.47 -9.86 -16.41
C ALA A 551 -18.89 -10.91 -15.44
N TRP A 552 -18.50 -12.07 -15.97
CA TRP A 552 -17.80 -13.14 -15.27
C TRP A 552 -16.34 -13.18 -15.69
N ASN A 553 -15.44 -13.13 -14.72
CA ASN A 553 -14.07 -13.61 -14.90
C ASN A 553 -13.91 -14.92 -14.11
N LEU A 554 -13.08 -14.93 -13.06
CA LEU A 554 -12.99 -16.02 -12.07
C LEU A 554 -14.26 -16.13 -11.21
N ARG A 555 -14.90 -14.99 -10.99
CA ARG A 555 -16.14 -14.77 -10.24
C ARG A 555 -16.97 -13.70 -10.97
N PRO A 556 -18.25 -13.47 -10.60
CA PRO A 556 -19.02 -12.40 -11.22
C PRO A 556 -18.57 -11.05 -10.67
N THR A 557 -18.60 -10.06 -11.55
CA THR A 557 -18.33 -8.65 -11.30
C THR A 557 -19.50 -7.87 -11.86
N VAL A 558 -19.96 -6.86 -11.14
CA VAL A 558 -20.98 -5.92 -11.60
C VAL A 558 -20.40 -4.52 -11.47
N GLN A 559 -20.69 -3.62 -12.40
CA GLN A 559 -20.17 -2.27 -12.35
C GLN A 559 -21.25 -1.29 -12.77
N ILE A 560 -21.48 -0.24 -11.98
CA ILE A 560 -22.29 0.90 -12.43
C ILE A 560 -21.54 1.57 -13.58
N LEU A 561 -22.19 1.68 -14.73
CA LEU A 561 -21.59 2.17 -15.96
C LEU A 561 -21.74 3.69 -16.05
N SER A 562 -22.94 4.20 -15.82
CA SER A 562 -23.24 5.63 -15.93
C SER A 562 -23.89 6.19 -14.67
N THR A 563 -23.91 7.52 -14.56
CA THR A 563 -24.66 8.21 -13.49
C THR A 563 -26.15 7.82 -13.55
N PRO A 564 -26.80 7.58 -12.40
CA PRO A 564 -28.24 7.35 -12.35
C PRO A 564 -29.02 8.50 -13.00
N LEU A 565 -29.98 8.16 -13.86
CA LEU A 565 -30.85 9.14 -14.50
C LEU A 565 -32.11 9.36 -13.70
N ALA A 566 -32.50 10.61 -13.55
CA ALA A 566 -33.77 11.01 -12.95
C ALA A 566 -34.74 11.47 -14.04
N PHE A 567 -35.99 11.00 -13.99
CA PHE A 567 -37.06 11.26 -14.97
C PHE A 567 -38.14 12.24 -14.47
N HIS A 568 -37.87 12.98 -13.40
CA HIS A 568 -38.76 14.02 -12.86
C HIS A 568 -38.24 15.45 -13.14
N PHE A 569 -37.42 15.61 -14.18
CA PHE A 569 -36.83 16.89 -14.53
C PHE A 569 -37.86 17.91 -15.04
N HIS A 570 -37.58 19.18 -14.80
CA HIS A 570 -38.38 20.30 -15.30
C HIS A 570 -38.27 20.39 -16.83
N SER A 571 -39.32 20.87 -17.52
CA SER A 571 -39.34 20.96 -18.99
C SER A 571 -38.26 21.88 -19.58
N THR A 572 -37.67 22.76 -18.78
CA THR A 572 -36.54 23.62 -19.19
C THR A 572 -35.18 22.93 -19.05
N ASP A 573 -35.10 21.78 -18.38
CA ASP A 573 -33.87 20.99 -18.24
C ASP A 573 -33.64 20.13 -19.50
N THR A 574 -33.33 20.84 -20.58
CA THR A 574 -33.04 20.25 -21.88
C THR A 574 -31.77 19.38 -21.85
N GLN A 575 -30.85 19.65 -20.92
CA GLN A 575 -29.62 18.86 -20.75
C GLN A 575 -29.94 17.47 -20.22
N ASN A 576 -30.75 17.34 -19.16
CA ASN A 576 -31.13 16.03 -18.64
C ASN A 576 -32.04 15.28 -19.63
N GLN A 577 -32.95 15.98 -20.31
CA GLN A 577 -33.75 15.37 -21.38
C GLN A 577 -32.86 14.77 -22.48
N THR A 578 -31.88 15.54 -22.97
CA THR A 578 -30.92 15.07 -23.99
C THR A 578 -30.07 13.92 -23.47
N THR A 579 -29.59 14.02 -22.23
CA THR A 579 -28.80 12.97 -21.58
C THR A 579 -29.60 11.68 -21.49
N ALA A 580 -30.86 11.73 -21.06
CA ALA A 580 -31.74 10.57 -20.98
C ALA A 580 -32.02 9.95 -22.35
N ALA A 581 -32.28 10.77 -23.36
CA ALA A 581 -32.47 10.29 -24.73
C ALA A 581 -31.22 9.57 -25.27
N ARG A 582 -30.02 10.14 -25.05
CA ARG A 582 -28.75 9.52 -25.42
C ARG A 582 -28.52 8.20 -24.73
N HIS A 583 -28.72 8.12 -23.41
CA HIS A 583 -28.51 6.88 -22.66
C HIS A 583 -29.46 5.78 -23.12
N MET A 584 -30.72 6.10 -23.39
CA MET A 584 -31.70 5.10 -23.82
C MET A 584 -31.47 4.67 -25.28
N GLY A 585 -31.03 5.58 -26.15
CA GLY A 585 -30.55 5.25 -27.51
C GLY A 585 -29.31 4.35 -27.48
N ALA A 586 -28.31 4.72 -26.68
CA ALA A 586 -27.10 3.94 -26.44
C ALA A 586 -27.40 2.56 -25.88
N LEU A 587 -28.30 2.46 -24.88
CA LEU A 587 -28.75 1.18 -24.34
C LEU A 587 -29.36 0.32 -25.45
N ARG A 588 -30.27 0.86 -26.28
CA ARG A 588 -30.88 0.11 -27.38
C ARG A 588 -29.84 -0.47 -28.34
N ASN A 589 -28.83 0.31 -28.72
CA ASN A 589 -27.72 -0.16 -29.55
C ASN A 589 -26.92 -1.28 -28.85
N ALA A 590 -26.60 -1.08 -27.56
CA ALA A 590 -25.84 -2.04 -26.77
C ALA A 590 -26.59 -3.37 -26.59
N LEU A 591 -27.91 -3.33 -26.37
CA LEU A 591 -28.77 -4.51 -26.27
C LEU A 591 -28.82 -5.28 -27.59
N GLN A 592 -28.91 -4.58 -28.72
CA GLN A 592 -28.86 -5.19 -30.03
C GLN A 592 -27.50 -5.88 -30.28
N SER A 593 -26.39 -5.24 -29.94
CA SER A 593 -25.06 -5.84 -30.05
C SER A 593 -24.88 -7.07 -29.14
N LEU A 594 -25.44 -7.06 -27.92
CA LEU A 594 -25.41 -8.25 -27.06
C LEU A 594 -26.28 -9.39 -27.59
N LYS A 595 -27.45 -9.06 -28.15
CA LYS A 595 -28.30 -10.05 -28.79
C LYS A 595 -27.55 -10.74 -29.94
N GLU A 596 -26.95 -9.98 -30.83
CA GLU A 596 -26.13 -10.49 -31.95
C GLU A 596 -24.96 -11.34 -31.44
N TYR A 597 -24.27 -10.89 -30.39
CA TYR A 597 -23.19 -11.64 -29.76
C TYR A 597 -23.65 -13.04 -29.29
N TYR A 598 -24.76 -13.14 -28.55
CA TYR A 598 -25.28 -14.42 -28.09
C TYR A 598 -25.97 -15.26 -29.18
N GLU A 599 -26.47 -14.65 -30.26
CA GLU A 599 -26.95 -15.37 -31.45
C GLU A 599 -25.80 -15.99 -32.24
N SER A 600 -24.65 -15.31 -32.29
CA SER A 600 -23.43 -15.79 -32.96
C SER A 600 -22.65 -16.84 -32.18
N MET A 601 -23.00 -17.06 -30.90
CA MET A 601 -22.29 -18.04 -30.08
C MET A 601 -22.57 -19.47 -30.54
N PRO A 602 -21.53 -20.31 -30.68
CA PRO A 602 -21.74 -21.72 -30.88
C PRO A 602 -22.43 -22.35 -29.66
N PRO A 603 -23.17 -23.46 -29.83
CA PRO A 603 -23.77 -24.19 -28.73
C PRO A 603 -22.72 -24.50 -27.65
N ALA A 604 -23.08 -24.43 -26.36
CA ALA A 604 -22.15 -24.62 -25.25
C ALA A 604 -21.37 -25.95 -25.28
N SER A 605 -21.85 -26.95 -26.02
CA SER A 605 -21.18 -28.24 -26.27
C SER A 605 -20.03 -28.17 -27.29
N GLU A 606 -19.95 -27.11 -28.10
CA GLU A 606 -18.97 -26.92 -29.18
C GLU A 606 -17.98 -25.79 -28.88
N ILE A 607 -18.12 -25.10 -27.74
CA ILE A 607 -17.16 -24.08 -27.29
C ILE A 607 -15.89 -24.77 -26.81
N THR A 608 -14.94 -25.01 -27.72
CA THR A 608 -13.55 -25.26 -27.35
C THR A 608 -12.93 -23.94 -26.88
N PRO A 609 -12.21 -23.92 -25.74
CA PRO A 609 -11.53 -22.71 -25.29
C PRO A 609 -10.49 -22.31 -26.33
N THR A 610 -10.74 -21.21 -27.04
CA THR A 610 -9.80 -20.55 -27.95
C THR A 610 -8.85 -19.60 -27.20
N THR A 611 -8.81 -19.68 -25.87
CA THR A 611 -7.82 -18.98 -25.06
C THR A 611 -6.57 -19.83 -24.94
N SER A 612 -5.41 -19.22 -25.15
CA SER A 612 -4.08 -19.80 -25.02
C SER A 612 -3.99 -20.83 -23.88
N PRO A 613 -3.34 -22.00 -24.09
CA PRO A 613 -3.27 -23.05 -23.09
C PRO A 613 -2.71 -22.54 -21.76
N GLY A 614 -3.49 -22.65 -20.67
CA GLY A 614 -2.92 -22.74 -19.32
C GLY A 614 -2.98 -21.54 -18.38
N LEU A 615 -3.81 -20.51 -18.60
CA LEU A 615 -3.92 -19.37 -17.66
C LEU A 615 -5.31 -19.24 -17.01
N PRO A 616 -5.39 -18.78 -15.75
CA PRO A 616 -6.58 -19.01 -14.92
C PRO A 616 -7.74 -18.04 -15.13
N HIS A 617 -7.58 -16.92 -15.82
CA HIS A 617 -8.58 -15.84 -15.93
C HIS A 617 -8.77 -15.35 -17.37
N LEU A 618 -9.88 -14.65 -17.62
CA LEU A 618 -10.12 -13.91 -18.87
C LEU A 618 -9.29 -12.62 -18.88
N PHE A 619 -8.66 -12.35 -20.02
CA PHE A 619 -7.94 -11.12 -20.31
C PHE A 619 -8.86 -10.04 -20.90
N PRO A 620 -8.41 -8.78 -20.97
CA PRO A 620 -9.11 -7.74 -21.72
C PRO A 620 -9.42 -8.16 -23.16
N HIS A 621 -10.57 -7.73 -23.68
CA HIS A 621 -11.08 -8.14 -24.98
C HIS A 621 -10.20 -7.74 -26.19
N PRO A 622 -9.36 -6.69 -26.18
CA PRO A 622 -8.47 -6.40 -27.30
C PRO A 622 -7.37 -7.45 -27.44
N VAL A 623 -7.16 -7.94 -28.66
CA VAL A 623 -6.17 -8.98 -29.02
C VAL A 623 -5.31 -8.61 -30.23
N SER A 624 -5.43 -7.36 -30.69
CA SER A 624 -4.62 -6.82 -31.79
C SER A 624 -4.45 -5.31 -31.66
N PHE A 625 -3.38 -4.78 -32.26
CA PHE A 625 -3.08 -3.35 -32.33
C PHE A 625 -2.56 -2.97 -33.71
N THR A 626 -2.64 -1.69 -34.06
CA THR A 626 -2.02 -1.14 -35.26
C THR A 626 -0.58 -0.74 -34.93
N SER A 627 0.38 -1.31 -35.66
CA SER A 627 1.81 -1.02 -35.54
C SER A 627 2.09 0.45 -35.86
N LEU A 628 2.78 1.13 -34.94
CA LEU A 628 3.23 2.51 -35.16
C LEU A 628 4.40 2.62 -36.15
N VAL A 629 5.00 1.48 -36.53
CA VAL A 629 6.16 1.46 -37.45
C VAL A 629 5.73 1.39 -38.91
N ASP A 630 4.72 0.57 -39.21
CA ASP A 630 4.33 0.23 -40.58
C ASP A 630 2.81 0.17 -40.82
N ASP A 631 2.00 0.64 -39.87
CA ASP A 631 0.53 0.71 -39.91
C ASP A 631 -0.17 -0.65 -40.12
N ARG A 632 0.54 -1.77 -39.93
CA ARG A 632 -0.03 -3.12 -40.05
C ARG A 632 -0.78 -3.48 -38.77
N GLN A 633 -1.90 -4.18 -38.93
CA GLN A 633 -2.59 -4.79 -37.80
C GLN A 633 -1.83 -6.03 -37.34
N ILE A 634 -1.42 -6.05 -36.07
CA ILE A 634 -0.68 -7.15 -35.44
C ILE A 634 -1.57 -7.79 -34.38
N ASN A 635 -1.80 -9.09 -34.51
CA ASN A 635 -2.46 -9.90 -33.48
C ASN A 635 -1.45 -10.34 -32.41
N PHE A 636 -1.93 -10.51 -31.19
CA PHE A 636 -1.12 -10.99 -30.08
C PHE A 636 -1.90 -11.93 -29.17
N GLN A 637 -1.15 -12.72 -28.40
CA GLN A 637 -1.68 -13.62 -27.39
C GLN A 637 -1.21 -13.18 -26.01
N TYR A 638 -2.15 -13.05 -25.07
CA TYR A 638 -1.82 -12.82 -23.66
C TYR A 638 -1.13 -14.04 -23.03
N GLN A 639 -0.21 -13.76 -22.11
CA GLN A 639 0.57 -14.78 -21.40
C GLN A 639 0.51 -14.68 -19.88
N ASN A 640 0.38 -13.49 -19.29
CA ASN A 640 0.19 -13.33 -17.85
C ASN A 640 -0.14 -11.88 -17.48
N GLN A 641 -0.59 -11.72 -16.24
CA GLN A 641 -0.73 -10.47 -15.53
C GLN A 641 0.14 -10.57 -14.26
N PRO A 642 1.36 -10.02 -14.24
CA PRO A 642 2.29 -10.23 -13.13
C PRO A 642 1.90 -9.46 -11.86
N PHE A 643 1.07 -8.43 -12.00
CA PHE A 643 0.56 -7.60 -10.92
C PHE A 643 -0.96 -7.67 -10.97
N GLU A 644 -1.56 -8.46 -10.09
CA GLU A 644 -3.01 -8.64 -10.09
C GLU A 644 -3.70 -7.29 -9.98
N GLU A 645 -3.17 -6.37 -9.15
CA GLU A 645 -3.68 -5.03 -8.88
C GLU A 645 -3.58 -4.02 -10.04
N LYS A 646 -2.87 -4.35 -11.12
CA LYS A 646 -2.60 -3.42 -12.23
C LYS A 646 -3.16 -3.92 -13.55
N LEU A 647 -3.62 -2.99 -14.39
CA LEU A 647 -4.01 -3.24 -15.78
C LEU A 647 -2.79 -3.33 -16.72
N LEU A 648 -1.82 -4.16 -16.33
CA LEU A 648 -0.57 -4.39 -17.05
C LEU A 648 -0.40 -5.88 -17.33
N PHE A 649 -0.26 -6.23 -18.60
CA PHE A 649 -0.25 -7.59 -19.09
C PHE A 649 0.97 -7.83 -19.97
N PHE A 650 1.40 -9.08 -20.06
CA PHE A 650 2.43 -9.50 -21.01
C PHE A 650 1.84 -10.47 -22.02
N GLY A 651 2.34 -10.39 -23.25
CA GLY A 651 1.93 -11.23 -24.35
C GLY A 651 3.04 -11.49 -25.35
N THR A 652 2.70 -12.20 -26.42
CA THR A 652 3.55 -12.41 -27.59
C THR A 652 2.81 -12.07 -28.86
N ARG A 653 3.49 -11.39 -29.79
CA ARG A 653 2.94 -11.15 -31.12
C ARG A 653 2.85 -12.45 -31.90
N GLU A 654 1.81 -12.60 -32.71
CA GLU A 654 1.60 -13.81 -33.51
C GLU A 654 2.44 -13.85 -34.80
N ASP A 655 2.90 -12.68 -35.27
CA ASP A 655 3.67 -12.55 -36.51
C ASP A 655 5.12 -13.02 -36.37
N ASP A 656 5.78 -12.71 -35.26
CA ASP A 656 7.19 -13.03 -35.04
C ASP A 656 7.53 -13.61 -33.66
N GLY A 657 6.54 -13.72 -32.76
CA GLY A 657 6.72 -14.26 -31.42
C GLY A 657 7.42 -13.31 -30.43
N ALA A 658 7.67 -12.05 -30.79
CA ALA A 658 8.29 -11.09 -29.89
C ALA A 658 7.42 -10.83 -28.65
N ARG A 659 8.08 -10.65 -27.50
CA ARG A 659 7.41 -10.41 -26.22
C ARG A 659 7.02 -8.94 -26.11
N ILE A 660 5.78 -8.69 -25.71
CA ILE A 660 5.21 -7.36 -25.58
C ILE A 660 4.63 -7.13 -24.18
N CYS A 661 4.60 -5.87 -23.78
CA CYS A 661 3.93 -5.36 -22.60
C CYS A 661 2.70 -4.55 -23.04
N ILE A 662 1.54 -4.85 -22.46
CA ILE A 662 0.24 -4.27 -22.83
C ILE A 662 -0.34 -3.60 -21.58
N LYS A 663 -0.56 -2.29 -21.63
CA LYS A 663 -1.11 -1.49 -20.54
C LYS A 663 -2.46 -0.89 -20.92
N PHE A 664 -3.45 -0.98 -20.04
CA PHE A 664 -4.73 -0.28 -20.22
C PHE A 664 -4.85 0.88 -19.25
N VAL A 665 -5.03 2.09 -19.79
CA VAL A 665 -5.03 3.34 -19.01
C VAL A 665 -6.09 4.31 -19.51
N ARG A 666 -6.49 5.26 -18.66
CA ARG A 666 -7.46 6.32 -19.02
C ARG A 666 -6.78 7.58 -19.56
N ARG A 667 -5.51 7.77 -19.21
CA ARG A 667 -4.68 8.93 -19.56
C ARG A 667 -3.29 8.41 -19.87
N TYR A 668 -2.72 8.90 -20.97
CA TYR A 668 -1.38 8.53 -21.41
C TYR A 668 -0.84 9.59 -22.35
N SER A 669 0.42 9.97 -22.18
CA SER A 669 1.09 10.83 -23.15
C SER A 669 1.83 9.97 -24.18
N HIS A 670 1.17 9.73 -25.30
CA HIS A 670 1.74 9.03 -26.45
C HIS A 670 2.99 9.76 -26.97
N GLU A 671 2.92 11.08 -27.11
CA GLU A 671 3.99 11.91 -27.67
C GLU A 671 5.21 11.99 -26.76
N ALA A 672 5.01 12.12 -25.43
CA ALA A 672 6.12 12.11 -24.48
C ALA A 672 6.84 10.75 -24.45
N HIS A 673 6.08 9.64 -24.54
CA HIS A 673 6.67 8.31 -24.60
C HIS A 673 7.48 8.13 -25.89
N LEU A 674 6.93 8.47 -27.05
CA LEU A 674 7.67 8.41 -28.33
C LEU A 674 8.96 9.22 -28.30
N LEU A 675 8.92 10.43 -27.72
CA LEU A 675 10.11 11.26 -27.58
C LEU A 675 11.16 10.56 -26.69
N CYS A 676 10.79 10.07 -25.51
CA CYS A 676 11.72 9.33 -24.64
C CYS A 676 12.26 8.05 -25.29
N ALA A 677 11.44 7.33 -26.06
CA ALA A 677 11.86 6.14 -26.79
C ALA A 677 12.88 6.50 -27.88
N SER A 678 12.67 7.59 -28.62
CA SER A 678 13.63 8.10 -29.61
C SER A 678 14.96 8.56 -29.01
N LEU A 679 14.96 8.91 -27.72
CA LEU A 679 16.14 9.25 -26.93
C LEU A 679 16.80 8.03 -26.28
N GLU A 680 16.31 6.82 -26.58
CA GLU A 680 16.73 5.52 -26.03
C GLU A 680 16.62 5.41 -24.50
N CYS A 681 15.71 6.19 -23.90
CA CYS A 681 15.49 6.22 -22.45
C CYS A 681 14.08 5.80 -22.03
N ALA A 682 13.33 5.16 -22.92
CA ALA A 682 12.07 4.47 -22.63
C ALA A 682 11.96 3.22 -23.53
N PRO A 683 11.11 2.23 -23.18
CA PRO A 683 10.80 1.12 -24.06
C PRO A 683 10.26 1.61 -25.41
N GLU A 684 10.46 0.83 -26.47
CA GLU A 684 9.87 1.16 -27.77
C GLU A 684 8.34 1.03 -27.71
N LEU A 685 7.63 2.07 -28.14
CA LEU A 685 6.18 2.07 -28.23
C LEU A 685 5.76 1.48 -29.58
N LEU A 686 5.11 0.31 -29.54
CA LEU A 686 4.74 -0.46 -30.72
C LEU A 686 3.34 -0.15 -31.22
N GLY A 687 2.42 0.18 -30.30
CA GLY A 687 1.00 0.39 -30.60
C GLY A 687 0.32 1.29 -29.59
N PHE A 688 -0.60 2.13 -30.07
CA PHE A 688 -1.39 3.02 -29.22
C PHE A 688 -2.82 3.15 -29.74
N GLU A 689 -3.76 2.46 -29.10
CA GLU A 689 -5.15 2.34 -29.56
C GLU A 689 -6.10 3.02 -28.58
N ARG A 690 -7.04 3.81 -29.12
CA ARG A 690 -8.20 4.28 -28.34
C ARG A 690 -9.30 3.22 -28.42
N ILE A 691 -9.61 2.60 -27.28
CA ILE A 691 -10.65 1.58 -27.20
C ILE A 691 -11.88 2.13 -26.45
N PRO A 692 -13.07 1.52 -26.66
CA PRO A 692 -14.31 2.07 -26.16
C PRO A 692 -14.36 2.29 -24.65
N GLY A 693 -15.14 3.29 -24.25
CA GLY A 693 -15.37 3.68 -22.88
C GLY A 693 -14.38 4.68 -22.34
N GLY A 694 -13.45 5.19 -23.17
CA GLY A 694 -12.39 6.14 -22.80
C GLY A 694 -11.09 5.48 -22.33
N TRP A 695 -10.76 4.31 -22.86
CA TRP A 695 -9.52 3.60 -22.53
C TRP A 695 -8.50 3.78 -23.65
N PHE A 696 -7.22 3.74 -23.28
CA PHE A 696 -6.10 3.56 -24.20
C PHE A 696 -5.48 2.19 -23.93
N MET A 697 -5.23 1.45 -25.01
CA MET A 697 -4.36 0.28 -24.99
C MET A 697 -2.99 0.71 -25.50
N VAL A 698 -1.99 0.61 -24.63
CA VAL A 698 -0.61 0.96 -24.92
C VAL A 698 0.19 -0.33 -25.03
N VAL A 699 0.77 -0.59 -26.20
CA VAL A 699 1.59 -1.78 -26.48
C VAL A 699 3.03 -1.35 -26.70
N MET A 700 3.94 -1.89 -25.90
CA MET A 700 5.36 -1.56 -25.94
C MET A 700 6.22 -2.82 -25.82
N ASP A 701 7.51 -2.71 -26.11
CA ASP A 701 8.45 -3.81 -25.93
C ASP A 701 8.49 -4.31 -24.48
N ALA A 702 8.52 -5.64 -24.31
CA ALA A 702 8.77 -6.23 -23.00
C ALA A 702 10.26 -6.17 -22.67
N LEU A 703 10.63 -5.29 -21.73
CA LEU A 703 11.99 -5.23 -21.22
C LEU A 703 12.45 -6.60 -20.67
N SER A 704 13.76 -6.86 -20.79
CA SER A 704 14.40 -8.06 -20.28
C SER A 704 14.35 -8.12 -18.75
N LYS A 705 14.43 -9.34 -18.19
CA LYS A 705 14.24 -9.60 -16.74
C LYS A 705 15.35 -9.02 -15.85
N ASP A 706 16.45 -8.56 -16.44
CA ASP A 706 17.56 -7.88 -15.77
C ASP A 706 17.24 -6.41 -15.44
N TYR A 707 16.20 -5.81 -16.06
CA TYR A 707 15.71 -4.52 -15.64
C TYR A 707 14.91 -4.65 -14.33
N VAL A 708 15.36 -3.94 -13.30
CA VAL A 708 14.70 -3.83 -12.00
C VAL A 708 14.39 -2.37 -11.70
N PRO A 709 13.36 -2.07 -10.90
CA PRO A 709 13.13 -0.70 -10.44
C PRO A 709 14.35 -0.16 -9.69
N LEU A 710 14.69 1.11 -9.90
CA LEU A 710 15.75 1.82 -9.19
C LEU A 710 15.54 1.79 -7.67
N SER A 711 14.30 1.68 -7.18
CA SER A 711 13.98 1.48 -5.76
C SER A 711 14.60 0.22 -5.14
N ARG A 712 15.03 -0.75 -5.97
CA ARG A 712 15.70 -1.99 -5.58
C ARG A 712 17.17 -2.04 -6.02
N SER A 713 17.71 -0.91 -6.48
CA SER A 713 19.06 -0.78 -7.01
C SER A 713 19.67 0.58 -6.65
N SER A 714 20.81 0.90 -7.22
CA SER A 714 21.46 2.20 -7.13
C SER A 714 22.14 2.53 -8.46
N LEU A 715 22.34 3.83 -8.71
CA LEU A 715 22.99 4.33 -9.91
C LEU A 715 24.17 5.23 -9.54
N SER A 716 25.15 5.32 -10.45
CA SER A 716 26.22 6.31 -10.30
C SER A 716 25.70 7.73 -10.46
N ALA A 717 26.40 8.71 -9.88
CA ALA A 717 26.11 10.13 -10.10
C ALA A 717 26.13 10.52 -11.60
N SER A 718 26.96 9.85 -12.40
CA SER A 718 26.99 10.06 -13.86
C SER A 718 25.72 9.58 -14.55
N ALA A 719 25.12 8.46 -14.11
CA ALA A 719 23.86 7.99 -14.66
C ALA A 719 22.70 8.92 -14.30
N PHE A 720 22.65 9.46 -13.07
CA PHE A 720 21.67 10.50 -12.72
C PHE A 720 21.84 11.78 -13.54
N THR A 721 23.07 12.14 -13.88
CA THR A 721 23.36 13.27 -14.78
C THR A 721 22.80 13.01 -16.17
N ASP A 722 22.93 11.78 -16.68
CA ASP A 722 22.36 11.39 -17.97
C ASP A 722 20.82 11.37 -17.93
N ILE A 723 20.20 10.83 -16.86
CA ILE A 723 18.74 10.89 -16.66
C ILE A 723 18.26 12.35 -16.70
N ARG A 724 18.93 13.25 -15.99
CA ARG A 724 18.59 14.68 -16.00
C ARG A 724 18.70 15.28 -17.39
N LYS A 725 19.74 14.91 -18.15
CA LYS A 725 19.88 15.37 -19.54
C LYS A 725 18.70 14.90 -20.40
N LYS A 726 18.31 13.63 -20.30
CA LYS A 726 17.16 13.08 -21.03
C LYS A 726 15.84 13.75 -20.62
N LEU A 727 15.64 14.06 -19.33
CA LEU A 727 14.48 14.84 -18.88
C LEU A 727 14.49 16.26 -19.45
N LYS A 728 15.64 16.92 -19.52
CA LYS A 728 15.76 18.23 -20.18
C LYS A 728 15.44 18.16 -21.67
N ASP A 729 15.87 17.09 -22.35
CA ASP A 729 15.52 16.87 -23.76
C ASP A 729 14.01 16.66 -23.94
N LEU A 730 13.35 15.94 -23.01
CA LEU A 730 11.88 15.82 -22.95
C LEU A 730 11.21 17.19 -22.76
N HIS A 731 11.71 18.01 -21.82
CA HIS A 731 11.21 19.36 -21.54
C HIS A 731 11.38 20.29 -22.75
N ASN A 732 12.54 20.24 -23.41
CA ASN A 732 12.80 20.97 -24.64
C ASN A 732 11.87 20.54 -25.79
N GLY A 733 11.44 19.28 -25.79
CA GLY A 733 10.40 18.76 -26.68
C GLY A 733 8.99 19.26 -26.36
N GLY A 734 8.80 20.02 -25.29
CA GLY A 734 7.52 20.61 -24.90
C GLY A 734 6.70 19.77 -23.91
N PHE A 735 7.29 18.74 -23.31
CA PHE A 735 6.58 17.78 -22.46
C PHE A 735 7.14 17.70 -21.04
N VAL A 736 6.31 17.31 -20.09
CA VAL A 736 6.69 16.93 -18.71
C VAL A 736 6.28 15.49 -18.46
N HIS A 737 6.97 14.80 -17.55
CA HIS A 737 6.58 13.46 -17.12
C HIS A 737 5.62 13.49 -15.93
N GLY A 738 5.93 14.30 -14.91
CA GLY A 738 5.11 14.55 -13.74
C GLY A 738 5.13 13.48 -12.65
N ASP A 739 5.81 12.35 -12.84
CA ASP A 739 5.86 11.25 -11.86
C ASP A 739 7.20 10.51 -11.86
N ILE A 740 8.29 11.26 -12.04
CA ILE A 740 9.65 10.71 -11.99
C ILE A 740 9.95 10.22 -10.57
N ARG A 741 10.21 8.92 -10.42
CA ARG A 741 10.53 8.28 -9.12
C ARG A 741 11.38 7.04 -9.33
N ASP A 742 11.98 6.55 -8.24
CA ASP A 742 12.79 5.33 -8.25
C ASP A 742 12.01 4.05 -8.64
N THR A 743 10.67 4.06 -8.57
CA THR A 743 9.82 2.98 -9.07
C THR A 743 9.49 3.08 -10.56
N ASN A 744 9.58 4.28 -11.13
CA ASN A 744 9.28 4.58 -12.54
C ASN A 744 10.56 4.74 -13.39
N ILE A 745 11.73 4.48 -12.80
CA ILE A 745 13.01 4.34 -13.50
C ILE A 745 13.46 2.89 -13.32
N LEU A 746 13.53 2.16 -14.43
CA LEU A 746 14.04 0.79 -14.44
C LEU A 746 15.51 0.82 -14.85
N VAL A 747 16.33 0.01 -14.19
CA VAL A 747 17.78 -0.05 -14.42
C VAL A 747 18.23 -1.48 -14.59
N ASN A 748 19.23 -1.71 -15.42
CA ASN A 748 19.87 -3.02 -15.57
C ASN A 748 21.29 -3.04 -15.00
N ASN A 749 21.89 -4.24 -14.99
CA ASN A 749 23.23 -4.47 -14.45
C ASN A 749 24.34 -3.73 -15.21
N ASN A 750 24.06 -3.25 -16.43
CA ASN A 750 25.02 -2.49 -17.24
C ASN A 750 24.93 -0.98 -16.98
N GLY A 751 24.10 -0.54 -16.03
CA GLY A 751 23.88 0.88 -15.73
C GLY A 751 23.00 1.61 -16.76
N LYS A 752 22.36 0.89 -17.70
CA LYS A 752 21.35 1.48 -18.60
C LYS A 752 20.05 1.65 -17.83
N PHE A 753 19.37 2.77 -18.07
CA PHE A 753 18.08 3.07 -17.47
C PHE A 753 16.98 3.22 -18.52
N MET A 754 15.72 3.03 -18.09
CA MET A 754 14.50 3.25 -18.85
C MET A 754 13.50 3.97 -17.96
N ILE A 755 12.96 5.09 -18.43
CA ILE A 755 11.83 5.80 -17.83
C ILE A 755 10.54 5.14 -18.30
N VAL A 756 9.65 4.84 -17.36
CA VAL A 756 8.35 4.22 -17.61
C VAL A 756 7.23 4.99 -16.91
N ASP A 757 5.99 4.65 -17.24
CA ASP A 757 4.77 5.18 -16.62
C ASP A 757 4.39 6.64 -17.00
N PHE A 758 4.14 6.85 -18.29
CA PHE A 758 3.75 8.15 -18.88
C PHE A 758 2.25 8.53 -18.68
N ASP A 759 1.58 7.99 -17.66
CA ASP A 759 0.14 8.22 -17.43
C ASP A 759 -0.16 9.68 -17.04
N TRP A 760 0.79 10.33 -16.37
CA TRP A 760 0.68 11.71 -15.89
C TRP A 760 1.35 12.70 -16.84
N ALA A 761 2.18 12.20 -17.74
CA ALA A 761 2.93 13.01 -18.67
C ALA A 761 1.99 13.80 -19.61
N GLY A 762 2.52 14.84 -20.23
CA GLY A 762 1.78 15.65 -21.18
C GLY A 762 2.50 16.94 -21.54
N LYS A 763 1.83 17.83 -22.27
CA LYS A 763 2.42 19.10 -22.69
C LYS A 763 2.62 20.06 -21.51
N ILE A 764 3.73 20.78 -21.53
CA ILE A 764 4.01 21.87 -20.58
C ILE A 764 2.85 22.87 -20.61
N ASN A 765 2.45 23.37 -19.43
CA ASN A 765 1.32 24.29 -19.21
C ASN A 765 -0.09 23.71 -19.47
N GLU A 766 -0.22 22.47 -19.93
CA GLU A 766 -1.52 21.80 -20.15
C GLU A 766 -1.71 20.59 -19.23
N ALA A 767 -0.65 19.80 -19.02
CA ALA A 767 -0.69 18.59 -18.20
C ALA A 767 -1.03 18.92 -16.75
N ARG A 768 -1.98 18.18 -16.18
CA ARG A 768 -2.45 18.36 -14.80
C ARG A 768 -2.37 17.07 -14.01
N TYR A 769 -2.01 17.19 -12.73
CA TYR A 769 -2.05 16.07 -11.80
C TYR A 769 -3.46 15.47 -11.70
N PRO A 770 -3.59 14.13 -11.68
CA PRO A 770 -4.89 13.48 -11.50
C PRO A 770 -5.44 13.72 -10.08
N PRO A 771 -6.72 13.43 -9.82
CA PRO A 771 -7.24 13.35 -8.46
C PRO A 771 -6.49 12.29 -7.62
N TYR A 772 -6.41 12.53 -6.32
CA TYR A 772 -5.80 11.64 -5.32
C TYR A 772 -4.28 11.48 -5.49
N VAL A 773 -3.55 12.56 -5.78
CA VAL A 773 -2.08 12.55 -5.75
C VAL A 773 -1.61 12.18 -4.35
N ASN A 774 -1.01 11.01 -4.21
CA ASN A 774 -0.40 10.60 -2.94
C ASN A 774 0.82 11.48 -2.64
N ARG A 775 0.70 12.26 -1.57
CA ARG A 775 1.76 13.09 -0.96
C ARG A 775 2.10 12.66 0.47
N GLU A 776 1.38 11.67 1.01
CA GLU A 776 1.57 11.19 2.39
C GLU A 776 2.67 10.12 2.42
N ASP A 777 2.60 9.13 1.53
CA ASP A 777 3.58 8.04 1.48
C ASP A 777 4.76 8.34 0.55
N ILE A 778 4.61 9.32 -0.34
CA ILE A 778 5.58 9.64 -1.40
C ILE A 778 5.83 11.15 -1.37
N TRP A 779 7.10 11.53 -1.18
CA TRP A 779 7.47 12.95 -1.24
C TRP A 779 7.23 13.53 -2.64
N ARG A 780 6.68 14.74 -2.69
CA ARG A 780 6.43 15.50 -3.91
C ARG A 780 6.64 17.00 -3.69
N PRO A 781 7.02 17.76 -4.73
CA PRO A 781 7.07 19.21 -4.66
C PRO A 781 5.73 19.82 -4.25
N ASP A 782 5.74 21.00 -3.62
CA ASP A 782 4.52 21.61 -3.04
C ASP A 782 3.41 21.90 -4.06
N GLY A 783 3.79 22.19 -5.31
CA GLY A 783 2.84 22.40 -6.42
C GLY A 783 2.24 21.13 -7.00
N ALA A 784 2.73 19.95 -6.62
CA ALA A 784 2.28 18.67 -7.14
C ALA A 784 1.04 18.15 -6.41
N ILE A 785 -0.09 18.84 -6.60
CA ILE A 785 -1.39 18.56 -5.97
C ILE A 785 -2.49 18.37 -7.02
N ASP A 786 -3.57 17.71 -6.61
CA ASP A 786 -4.75 17.41 -7.44
C ASP A 786 -5.18 18.57 -8.35
N GLY A 787 -5.26 18.29 -9.66
CA GLY A 787 -5.76 19.21 -10.68
C GLY A 787 -4.81 20.36 -11.03
N GLN A 788 -3.69 20.55 -10.34
CA GLN A 788 -2.72 21.60 -10.68
C GLN A 788 -1.83 21.22 -11.86
N ILE A 789 -1.27 22.23 -12.52
CA ILE A 789 -0.36 22.05 -13.66
C ILE A 789 0.90 21.33 -13.21
N ILE A 790 1.36 20.39 -14.03
CA ILE A 790 2.64 19.72 -13.88
C ILE A 790 3.72 20.63 -14.46
N LEU A 791 4.65 21.06 -13.62
CA LEU A 791 5.75 21.95 -13.99
C LEU A 791 7.03 21.15 -14.27
N THR A 792 7.92 21.69 -15.10
CA THR A 792 9.24 21.09 -15.38
C THR A 792 10.09 20.95 -14.12
N GLU A 793 9.98 21.92 -13.20
CA GLU A 793 10.69 21.91 -11.92
C GLU A 793 10.22 20.76 -11.02
N HIS A 794 9.01 20.24 -11.22
CA HIS A 794 8.54 19.08 -10.47
C HIS A 794 9.33 17.83 -10.85
N ASP A 795 9.58 17.60 -12.15
CA ASP A 795 10.38 16.47 -12.62
C ASP A 795 11.82 16.54 -12.08
N ASP A 796 12.43 17.73 -12.14
CA ASP A 796 13.78 17.96 -11.60
C ASP A 796 13.83 17.69 -10.10
N ALA A 797 12.90 18.25 -9.33
CA ALA A 797 12.88 18.10 -7.87
C ALA A 797 12.63 16.64 -7.44
N MET A 798 11.79 15.91 -8.16
CA MET A 798 11.57 14.48 -7.90
C MET A 798 12.80 13.63 -8.30
N LEU A 799 13.48 13.96 -9.39
CA LEU A 799 14.75 13.33 -9.74
C LEU A 799 15.83 13.60 -8.68
N ASP A 800 15.92 14.82 -8.16
CA ASP A 800 16.82 15.17 -7.06
C ASP A 800 16.54 14.35 -5.80
N CYS A 801 15.26 14.13 -5.49
CA CYS A 801 14.87 13.25 -4.39
C CYS A 801 15.37 11.81 -4.62
N ALA A 802 15.11 11.24 -5.80
CA ALA A 802 15.57 9.90 -6.15
C ALA A 802 17.10 9.77 -6.12
N ALA A 803 17.82 10.80 -6.60
CA ALA A 803 19.28 10.83 -6.60
C ALA A 803 19.86 10.84 -5.18
N ARG A 804 19.28 11.61 -4.25
CA ARG A 804 19.71 11.63 -2.84
C ARG A 804 19.55 10.27 -2.15
N GLU A 805 18.52 9.52 -2.52
CA GLU A 805 18.22 8.24 -1.89
C GLU A 805 18.96 7.05 -2.53
N ARG A 806 19.32 7.16 -3.82
CA ARG A 806 19.75 6.02 -4.65
C ARG A 806 21.07 6.22 -5.40
N SER A 807 21.79 7.33 -5.18
CA SER A 807 23.16 7.47 -5.68
C SER A 807 24.12 6.54 -4.93
N GLN A 808 25.02 5.91 -5.68
CA GLN A 808 26.17 5.15 -5.14
C GLN A 808 27.21 6.07 -4.50
#